data_AF-A0A8J1M2D2-F1
#
_entry.id   AF-A0A8J1M2D2-F1
#
_cell.length_a   1.000
_cell.length_b   1.000
_cell.length_c   1.000
_cell.angle_alpha   90.00
_cell.angle_beta   90.00
_cell.angle_gamma   90.00
#
_symmetry.space_group_name_H-M   'P 1'
#
loop_
_entity.id
_entity.type
_entity.pdbx_description
1 polymer ?
#
loop_
_entity_poly.entity_id
_entity_poly.type
_entity_poly.pdbx_seq_one_letter_code
_entity_poly.pdbx_strand_id
1 'polypeptide(L)'
;MAERASCALLESLPAEVRECLAELELELSEGDITQKGYEKKRAKLLARYIPLIQGVDPSLQAENKLAGSSQILITANKQQRSRSTSSRDERFRSDIHTEAVQAALAKYKERKMPMPSKRRSALVQPTVDTYTPPESVSAPPDVTTGLLGHSHHERPQMASVRGVPRGLNSSILETANGVPVNSRVSSKIQQLLNTLKRPKRPPLREFFLDDFEELLEVQQPDPNQPKSEGTEIALLKGEPLGVVSNWPPSLLTALNRWGTTQPKAPCLTSLDPTGKALYTLTYGKLWSRSVKLAYTLLNKLTNKNEPLLKPGDRVALVFPNSDPVMFMVAFYGCLLSELIPVPIEVPLTRKDAGGQQIGFLLGSCGVSLALTTDACQKGLPKGQSGDVVTFKGWPRLAWFVIDGKHLMKPPKDWYPHIRDASNDGAYIEYKTSKEGSTMGVIVSQAAMLAHCHALTQACGYSEAETLINVLDFKRDAGLWHSVLTSVMNRMHVISIPYALMKVNPLSWIQKVSAYKARVALVKSRDMHWSLLAQRDQRDLSLSSLRMLIVADGANPWSISSCDAFLNVFQSRGLRPEVISPCASSAEALTVSMHRPPDLGGVPPGKAVLSMNALSYSVIRADTEEKLSVLTVQDVGQVMPGASMCVVKTEGAPYLCKTDEVGELCVSSCSTGTAYFGLQGITKNVFETVPLTATGEPVCNQTFTRTGLLGFIGPERLVFVVGKVDGQMIVSGRRHSCDDVVATALAVEPMKFVYRGR
;
A
#
# COMPACT_ATOMS: atom_id res chain seq x y z
N MET A 1 -2.45 4.58 -32.59
CA MET A 1 -3.66 5.04 -33.33
C MET A 1 -4.51 6.00 -32.49
N ALA A 2 -4.70 5.77 -31.18
CA ALA A 2 -5.50 6.64 -30.30
C ALA A 2 -5.07 8.12 -30.28
N GLU A 3 -3.78 8.44 -30.27
CA GLU A 3 -3.30 9.84 -30.22
C GLU A 3 -3.77 10.69 -31.42
N ARG A 4 -3.82 10.11 -32.62
CA ARG A 4 -4.34 10.81 -33.82
C ARG A 4 -5.83 11.19 -33.68
N ALA A 5 -6.60 10.47 -32.88
CA ALA A 5 -7.99 10.83 -32.58
C ALA A 5 -8.11 12.01 -31.60
N SER A 6 -7.09 12.25 -30.77
CA SER A 6 -7.08 13.38 -29.82
C SER A 6 -6.84 14.72 -30.52
N CYS A 7 -5.95 14.78 -31.52
CA CYS A 7 -5.68 16.02 -32.25
C CYS A 7 -6.88 16.44 -33.13
N ALA A 8 -7.48 15.49 -33.86
CA ALA A 8 -8.61 15.78 -34.76
C ALA A 8 -9.83 16.40 -34.06
N LEU A 9 -10.05 16.07 -32.77
CA LEU A 9 -11.13 16.66 -31.98
C LEU A 9 -10.89 18.14 -31.64
N LEU A 10 -9.64 18.57 -31.47
CA LEU A 10 -9.29 19.98 -31.22
C LEU A 10 -9.44 20.83 -32.50
N GLU A 11 -9.06 20.29 -33.66
CA GLU A 11 -9.16 21.00 -34.95
C GLU A 11 -10.61 21.34 -35.33
N SER A 12 -11.59 20.55 -34.88
CA SER A 12 -13.02 20.77 -35.13
C SER A 12 -13.65 21.92 -34.34
N LEU A 13 -12.95 22.50 -33.35
CA LEU A 13 -13.45 23.62 -32.54
C LEU A 13 -13.24 24.99 -33.22
N PRO A 14 -14.15 25.96 -33.05
CA PRO A 14 -13.95 27.34 -33.53
C PRO A 14 -12.65 27.96 -33.01
N ALA A 15 -12.01 28.82 -33.82
CA ALA A 15 -10.70 29.40 -33.49
C ALA A 15 -10.68 30.10 -32.12
N GLU A 16 -11.69 30.93 -31.84
CA GLU A 16 -11.94 31.62 -30.57
C GLU A 16 -11.96 30.68 -29.36
N VAL A 17 -12.47 29.46 -29.53
CA VAL A 17 -12.56 28.44 -28.46
C VAL A 17 -11.21 27.77 -28.26
N ARG A 18 -10.41 27.58 -29.31
CA ARG A 18 -9.04 27.05 -29.22
C ARG A 18 -8.10 28.06 -28.57
N GLU A 19 -8.26 29.34 -28.89
CA GLU A 19 -7.53 30.46 -28.28
C GLU A 19 -7.85 30.57 -26.77
N CYS A 20 -9.14 30.60 -26.39
CA CYS A 20 -9.58 30.53 -24.98
C CYS A 20 -9.13 29.25 -24.23
N LEU A 21 -8.77 28.17 -24.94
CA LEU A 21 -8.23 26.95 -24.33
C LEU A 21 -6.71 27.03 -24.16
N ALA A 22 -5.99 27.63 -25.11
CA ALA A 22 -4.56 27.90 -25.01
C ALA A 22 -4.25 28.92 -23.90
N GLU A 23 -5.04 30.00 -23.78
CA GLU A 23 -4.97 30.92 -22.63
C GLU A 23 -5.18 30.18 -21.30
N LEU A 24 -6.06 29.17 -21.28
CA LEU A 24 -6.33 28.36 -20.08
C LEU A 24 -5.16 27.46 -19.68
N GLU A 25 -4.42 26.95 -20.67
CA GLU A 25 -3.23 26.12 -20.46
C GLU A 25 -2.03 27.00 -20.09
N LEU A 26 -2.02 28.27 -20.52
CA LEU A 26 -1.11 29.29 -20.01
C LEU A 26 -1.43 29.63 -18.54
N GLU A 27 -2.68 29.98 -18.18
CA GLU A 27 -3.09 30.21 -16.78
C GLU A 27 -2.71 29.05 -15.84
N LEU A 28 -2.76 27.80 -16.34
CA LEU A 28 -2.42 26.61 -15.55
C LEU A 28 -0.91 26.44 -15.40
N SER A 29 -0.12 26.69 -16.44
CA SER A 29 1.35 26.55 -16.42
C SER A 29 2.04 27.70 -15.71
N GLU A 30 1.47 28.91 -15.73
CA GLU A 30 1.90 30.07 -14.94
C GLU A 30 1.42 29.98 -13.46
N GLY A 31 0.47 29.09 -13.16
CA GLY A 31 -0.01 28.81 -11.79
C GLY A 31 -1.14 29.73 -11.31
N ASP A 32 -1.59 30.67 -12.12
CA ASP A 32 -2.70 31.60 -11.83
C ASP A 32 -4.06 30.88 -11.69
N ILE A 33 -4.19 29.66 -12.23
CA ILE A 33 -5.34 28.78 -11.95
C ILE A 33 -4.92 27.39 -11.44
N THR A 34 -5.53 26.98 -10.32
CA THR A 34 -5.37 25.59 -9.83
C THR A 34 -5.90 24.58 -10.85
N GLN A 35 -5.32 23.37 -10.91
CA GLN A 35 -5.80 22.23 -11.73
C GLN A 35 -7.33 22.06 -11.74
N LYS A 36 -7.95 22.07 -10.56
CA LYS A 36 -9.41 21.94 -10.37
C LYS A 36 -10.21 23.14 -10.89
N GLY A 37 -9.58 24.30 -10.98
CA GLY A 37 -10.12 25.50 -11.62
C GLY A 37 -10.02 25.41 -13.15
N TYR A 38 -8.86 24.99 -13.68
CA TYR A 38 -8.65 24.73 -15.11
C TYR A 38 -9.67 23.73 -15.64
N GLU A 39 -9.79 22.55 -15.03
CA GLU A 39 -10.77 21.52 -15.42
C GLU A 39 -12.19 22.06 -15.45
N LYS A 40 -12.57 22.91 -14.48
CA LYS A 40 -13.90 23.51 -14.38
C LYS A 40 -14.14 24.62 -15.42
N LYS A 41 -13.14 25.46 -15.74
CA LYS A 41 -13.23 26.44 -16.84
C LYS A 41 -13.27 25.72 -18.19
N ARG A 42 -12.38 24.75 -18.43
CA ARG A 42 -12.27 23.93 -19.65
C ARG A 42 -13.55 23.17 -19.96
N ALA A 43 -14.12 22.48 -18.97
CA ALA A 43 -15.41 21.81 -19.12
C ALA A 43 -16.54 22.80 -19.47
N LYS A 44 -16.53 24.02 -18.92
CA LYS A 44 -17.53 25.06 -19.20
C LYS A 44 -17.37 25.67 -20.61
N LEU A 45 -16.15 25.84 -21.09
CA LEU A 45 -15.85 26.26 -22.48
C LEU A 45 -16.38 25.22 -23.47
N LEU A 46 -16.02 23.95 -23.27
CA LEU A 46 -16.39 22.85 -24.17
C LEU A 46 -17.88 22.47 -24.11
N ALA A 47 -18.56 22.69 -22.98
CA ALA A 47 -19.96 22.28 -22.76
C ALA A 47 -20.97 22.77 -23.83
N ARG A 48 -20.68 23.89 -24.52
CA ARG A 48 -21.54 24.40 -25.60
C ARG A 48 -21.39 23.66 -26.93
N TYR A 49 -20.29 22.93 -27.13
CA TYR A 49 -19.94 22.30 -28.42
C TYR A 49 -20.06 20.76 -28.38
N ILE A 50 -20.14 20.16 -27.19
CA ILE A 50 -20.41 18.73 -27.00
C ILE A 50 -21.65 18.22 -27.78
N PRO A 51 -22.80 18.91 -27.84
CA PRO A 51 -23.98 18.41 -28.56
C PRO A 51 -23.77 18.21 -30.06
N LEU A 52 -22.94 19.06 -30.70
CA LEU A 52 -22.65 19.00 -32.13
C LEU A 52 -21.77 17.79 -32.52
N ILE A 53 -21.04 17.22 -31.56
CA ILE A 53 -20.10 16.11 -31.78
C ILE A 53 -20.83 14.74 -31.71
N GLN A 54 -22.08 14.69 -31.25
CA GLN A 54 -22.85 13.45 -31.08
C GLN A 54 -24.06 13.29 -32.03
N GLY A 55 -24.31 14.25 -32.94
CA GLY A 55 -25.27 14.08 -34.04
C GLY A 55 -26.73 13.90 -33.61
N VAL A 56 -27.20 14.69 -32.64
CA VAL A 56 -28.59 14.65 -32.15
C VAL A 56 -29.36 15.89 -32.61
N ASP A 57 -30.55 15.68 -33.16
CA ASP A 57 -31.41 16.74 -33.70
C ASP A 57 -31.97 17.67 -32.59
N PRO A 58 -31.88 19.01 -32.74
CA PRO A 58 -32.28 19.96 -31.69
C PRO A 58 -33.81 20.17 -31.55
N SER A 59 -34.65 19.50 -32.33
CA SER A 59 -36.11 19.74 -32.38
C SER A 59 -36.93 19.21 -31.19
N LEU A 60 -36.36 18.40 -30.28
CA LEU A 60 -37.10 17.64 -29.26
C LEU A 60 -37.02 18.16 -27.81
N GLN A 61 -36.79 19.46 -27.57
CA GLN A 61 -36.81 20.05 -26.22
C GLN A 61 -37.66 21.32 -26.10
N ALA A 62 -38.97 21.18 -26.36
CA ALA A 62 -39.95 22.24 -26.11
C ALA A 62 -41.26 21.70 -25.53
N GLU A 63 -41.28 21.26 -24.26
CA GLU A 63 -42.50 21.36 -23.43
C GLU A 63 -42.24 21.19 -21.91
N ASN A 64 -43.16 21.74 -21.11
CA ASN A 64 -43.30 21.61 -19.65
C ASN A 64 -42.28 22.32 -18.73
N LYS A 65 -42.48 23.64 -18.58
CA LYS A 65 -42.26 24.36 -17.31
C LYS A 65 -43.50 24.23 -16.40
N LEU A 66 -43.32 24.59 -15.12
CA LEU A 66 -44.30 25.02 -14.10
C LEU A 66 -44.63 24.03 -12.97
N ALA A 67 -45.09 24.63 -11.86
CA ALA A 67 -45.30 24.08 -10.51
C ALA A 67 -44.04 23.60 -9.74
N GLY A 68 -43.83 23.95 -8.46
CA GLY A 68 -44.53 24.96 -7.66
C GLY A 68 -44.48 24.72 -6.15
N SER A 69 -43.54 25.36 -5.45
CA SER A 69 -43.53 25.68 -3.99
C SER A 69 -44.03 24.64 -2.97
N SER A 70 -43.20 24.31 -1.96
CA SER A 70 -43.40 24.80 -0.58
C SER A 70 -42.28 24.38 0.39
N GLN A 71 -42.06 25.18 1.43
CA GLN A 71 -41.16 24.90 2.55
C GLN A 71 -41.95 24.37 3.76
N ILE A 72 -41.35 23.47 4.56
CA ILE A 72 -41.70 23.29 5.98
C ILE A 72 -40.41 23.16 6.80
N LEU A 73 -40.36 23.86 7.93
CA LEU A 73 -39.30 23.80 8.96
C LEU A 73 -39.92 23.30 10.27
N ILE A 74 -39.37 22.24 10.88
CA ILE A 74 -39.62 21.83 12.28
C ILE A 74 -38.27 21.44 12.93
N THR A 75 -38.16 21.59 14.25
CA THR A 75 -36.89 21.76 14.97
C THR A 75 -36.64 20.78 16.13
N ALA A 76 -35.34 20.69 16.49
CA ALA A 76 -34.79 20.48 17.84
C ALA A 76 -34.69 19.09 18.51
N ASN A 77 -33.49 18.88 19.08
CA ASN A 77 -33.17 18.20 20.35
C ASN A 77 -33.45 16.70 20.59
N LYS A 78 -32.35 15.96 20.83
CA LYS A 78 -31.88 15.78 22.24
C LYS A 78 -30.38 15.50 22.35
N GLN A 79 -29.80 15.88 23.49
CA GLN A 79 -28.44 15.55 23.90
C GLN A 79 -28.43 14.32 24.80
N GLN A 80 -27.33 13.57 24.81
CA GLN A 80 -26.83 12.88 26.01
C GLN A 80 -25.31 13.04 26.11
N ARG A 81 -24.78 13.11 27.33
CA ARG A 81 -23.38 13.40 27.63
C ARG A 81 -22.99 12.76 28.97
N SER A 82 -21.69 12.68 29.23
CA SER A 82 -21.03 12.05 30.39
C SER A 82 -20.94 10.51 30.31
N ARG A 83 -19.97 9.86 30.97
CA ARG A 83 -19.00 10.38 31.96
C ARG A 83 -17.61 9.75 31.81
N SER A 84 -16.59 10.38 32.40
CA SER A 84 -15.17 10.04 32.27
C SER A 84 -14.53 9.71 33.61
N THR A 85 -13.67 8.68 33.63
CA THR A 85 -12.58 8.40 34.61
C THR A 85 -11.80 7.17 34.09
N SER A 86 -10.52 6.94 34.38
CA SER A 86 -9.53 7.69 35.17
C SER A 86 -8.12 7.54 34.57
N SER A 87 -7.22 8.49 34.82
CA SER A 87 -5.82 8.45 34.38
C SER A 87 -4.96 7.50 35.22
N ARG A 88 -4.07 6.71 34.56
CA ARG A 88 -2.82 6.14 35.10
C ARG A 88 -2.02 5.36 34.03
N ASP A 89 -1.83 5.98 32.86
CA ASP A 89 -1.19 5.36 31.68
C ASP A 89 0.30 5.80 31.52
N GLU A 90 0.87 6.42 32.56
CA GLU A 90 2.23 7.00 32.56
C GLU A 90 3.18 6.25 33.49
N ARG A 91 4.02 5.39 32.89
CA ARG A 91 5.50 5.27 33.06
C ARG A 91 5.98 3.92 32.51
N PHE A 92 7.29 3.83 32.27
CA PHE A 92 8.03 2.64 31.79
C PHE A 92 7.68 2.18 30.36
N ARG A 93 8.33 2.81 29.37
CA ARG A 93 8.48 2.30 28.00
C ARG A 93 9.85 2.67 27.43
N SER A 94 10.77 1.71 27.39
CA SER A 94 11.97 1.69 26.53
C SER A 94 12.82 2.98 26.54
N ASP A 95 13.30 3.36 27.72
CA ASP A 95 13.98 4.64 27.98
C ASP A 95 15.15 4.89 27.01
N ILE A 96 15.91 3.86 26.63
CA ILE A 96 17.06 3.90 25.69
C ILE A 96 16.77 4.65 24.37
N HIS A 97 15.59 4.44 23.76
CA HIS A 97 15.26 5.11 22.50
C HIS A 97 14.77 6.55 22.72
N THR A 98 14.01 6.79 23.79
CA THR A 98 13.53 8.14 24.14
C THR A 98 14.70 9.03 24.56
N GLU A 99 15.67 8.48 25.30
CA GLU A 99 16.89 9.15 25.74
C GLU A 99 17.82 9.46 24.56
N ALA A 100 18.01 8.53 23.63
CA ALA A 100 18.77 8.79 22.39
C ALA A 100 18.16 9.92 21.54
N VAL A 101 16.83 9.95 21.38
CA VAL A 101 16.12 11.02 20.66
C VAL A 101 16.17 12.34 21.42
N GLN A 102 16.01 12.34 22.75
CA GLN A 102 16.13 13.56 23.55
C GLN A 102 17.56 14.11 23.56
N ALA A 103 18.58 13.25 23.59
CA ALA A 103 19.98 13.64 23.44
C ALA A 103 20.29 14.20 22.04
N ALA A 104 19.67 13.66 20.99
CA ALA A 104 19.74 14.22 19.64
C ALA A 104 19.13 15.63 19.58
N LEU A 105 17.93 15.82 20.15
CA LEU A 105 17.23 17.11 20.22
C LEU A 105 17.97 18.12 21.13
N ALA A 106 18.65 17.66 22.18
CA ALA A 106 19.51 18.49 23.02
C ALA A 106 20.75 18.98 22.24
N LYS A 107 21.50 18.09 21.59
CA LYS A 107 22.63 18.46 20.71
C LYS A 107 22.19 19.37 19.55
N TYR A 108 20.95 19.27 19.08
CA TYR A 108 20.39 20.17 18.07
C TYR A 108 20.12 21.58 18.63
N LYS A 109 19.75 21.72 19.92
CA LYS A 109 19.61 23.02 20.59
C LYS A 109 20.94 23.71 20.91
N GLU A 110 22.01 22.95 21.11
CA GLU A 110 23.36 23.51 21.38
C GLU A 110 23.99 24.14 20.13
N ARG A 111 23.61 23.69 18.93
CA ARG A 111 24.04 24.29 17.65
C ARG A 111 23.30 25.60 17.36
N LYS A 112 23.81 26.71 17.93
CA LYS A 112 23.42 28.08 17.54
C LYS A 112 23.83 28.40 16.09
N MET A 113 23.01 27.97 15.13
CA MET A 113 22.93 28.64 13.82
C MET A 113 22.42 30.08 14.02
N PRO A 114 22.92 31.07 13.27
CA PRO A 114 22.43 32.45 13.36
C PRO A 114 21.02 32.58 12.77
N MET A 115 20.05 32.94 13.61
CA MET A 115 18.71 33.34 13.16
C MET A 115 18.78 34.64 12.34
N PRO A 116 18.21 34.70 11.11
CA PRO A 116 18.20 35.93 10.31
C PRO A 116 17.51 37.10 11.02
N SER A 117 18.29 38.12 11.39
CA SER A 117 17.80 39.26 12.18
C SER A 117 17.26 40.40 11.32
N LYS A 118 16.07 40.92 11.67
CA LYS A 118 15.45 42.05 10.98
C LYS A 118 16.24 43.37 11.13
N ARG A 119 16.85 43.85 10.04
CA ARG A 119 17.11 45.29 9.75
C ARG A 119 16.77 45.50 8.27
N ARG A 120 16.01 46.50 7.82
CA ARG A 120 15.97 47.96 8.10
C ARG A 120 17.20 48.68 7.55
N SER A 121 17.01 49.28 6.37
CA SER A 121 18.02 49.96 5.53
C SER A 121 18.41 51.36 6.04
N ALA A 122 19.66 51.77 5.76
CA ALA A 122 20.12 53.15 5.69
C ALA A 122 21.35 53.31 4.75
N LEU A 123 21.44 54.49 4.12
CA LEU A 123 22.35 54.96 3.06
C LEU A 123 23.90 54.84 3.24
N VAL A 124 24.57 54.43 2.15
CA VAL A 124 25.64 55.16 1.39
C VAL A 124 26.97 55.60 2.09
N GLN A 125 28.07 54.90 1.72
CA GLN A 125 29.46 55.36 1.44
C GLN A 125 30.32 56.04 2.57
N PRO A 126 31.65 56.28 2.41
CA PRO A 126 32.70 55.25 2.28
C PRO A 126 34.02 55.55 3.08
N THR A 127 35.08 54.73 2.82
CA THR A 127 36.54 54.99 2.96
C THR A 127 37.27 55.04 4.33
N VAL A 128 38.32 54.17 4.43
CA VAL A 128 39.71 54.42 4.91
C VAL A 128 40.11 54.30 6.41
N ASP A 129 41.15 53.47 6.62
CA ASP A 129 42.26 53.40 7.62
C ASP A 129 42.12 53.19 9.17
N THR A 130 42.60 51.98 9.57
CA THR A 130 43.57 51.61 10.65
C THR A 130 43.26 51.70 12.18
N TYR A 131 43.88 50.76 12.90
CA TYR A 131 44.16 50.68 14.37
C TYR A 131 43.09 50.14 15.35
N THR A 132 43.53 49.89 16.59
CA THR A 132 43.08 48.82 17.52
C THR A 132 42.27 49.31 18.77
N PRO A 133 41.65 48.40 19.57
CA PRO A 133 40.57 48.73 20.54
C PRO A 133 41.07 49.00 21.99
N PRO A 134 40.20 49.33 22.99
CA PRO A 134 39.51 48.30 23.82
C PRO A 134 38.16 48.68 24.54
N GLU A 135 37.62 47.71 25.30
CA GLU A 135 36.91 47.81 26.63
C GLU A 135 35.44 48.35 26.86
N SER A 136 34.51 47.39 27.04
CA SER A 136 33.78 47.04 28.31
C SER A 136 32.61 47.86 28.96
N VAL A 137 31.77 47.12 29.73
CA VAL A 137 30.70 47.52 30.73
C VAL A 137 29.50 48.37 30.19
N SER A 138 28.25 48.42 30.71
CA SER A 138 27.57 48.00 31.98
C SER A 138 26.10 47.50 31.78
N ALA A 139 25.33 47.31 32.87
CA ALA A 139 24.05 46.55 32.97
C ALA A 139 22.78 47.42 33.32
N PRO A 140 21.55 46.85 33.51
CA PRO A 140 20.25 47.57 33.47
C PRO A 140 19.68 48.02 34.85
N PRO A 141 18.42 48.53 34.92
CA PRO A 141 17.38 47.81 35.69
C PRO A 141 15.88 47.95 35.25
N ASP A 142 15.17 46.81 35.18
CA ASP A 142 14.03 46.30 36.01
C ASP A 142 12.77 47.10 36.49
N VAL A 143 11.75 46.33 36.98
CA VAL A 143 10.54 46.64 37.82
C VAL A 143 9.15 46.87 37.13
N THR A 144 8.04 46.69 37.87
CA THR A 144 6.70 46.17 37.45
C THR A 144 5.44 46.92 37.99
N THR A 145 4.22 46.38 37.70
CA THR A 145 2.83 46.69 38.20
C THR A 145 1.97 47.72 37.41
N GLY A 146 0.62 47.62 37.30
CA GLY A 146 -0.33 46.55 37.66
C GLY A 146 -1.86 46.86 37.45
N LEU A 147 -2.66 45.80 37.21
CA LEU A 147 -4.14 45.60 37.44
C LEU A 147 -5.28 46.53 36.88
N LEU A 148 -6.27 45.86 36.24
CA LEU A 148 -7.76 46.07 36.21
C LEU A 148 -8.43 47.30 35.54
N GLY A 149 -9.56 47.07 34.83
CA GLY A 149 -10.51 48.11 34.35
C GLY A 149 -11.52 47.63 33.26
N HIS A 150 -12.80 48.04 33.30
CA HIS A 150 -13.92 47.49 32.50
C HIS A 150 -14.52 48.44 31.42
N SER A 151 -15.22 47.86 30.43
CA SER A 151 -16.43 48.37 29.71
C SER A 151 -16.31 49.21 28.41
N HIS A 152 -17.45 49.70 27.89
CA HIS A 152 -17.79 49.89 26.45
C HIS A 152 -18.42 51.28 26.09
N HIS A 153 -18.64 51.54 24.79
CA HIS A 153 -19.46 52.62 24.15
C HIS A 153 -18.86 54.06 24.19
N GLU A 154 -19.06 55.01 23.24
CA GLU A 154 -19.72 54.99 21.90
C GLU A 154 -19.19 56.05 20.87
N ARG A 155 -19.98 56.39 19.84
CA ARG A 155 -19.79 57.36 18.70
C ARG A 155 -20.41 58.77 19.04
N PRO A 156 -20.67 59.79 18.15
CA PRO A 156 -20.62 59.92 16.65
C PRO A 156 -20.16 61.29 15.99
N GLN A 157 -20.12 61.36 14.64
CA GLN A 157 -20.49 62.50 13.72
C GLN A 157 -19.68 63.85 13.72
N MET A 158 -19.78 64.84 12.78
CA MET A 158 -20.64 65.12 11.58
C MET A 158 -20.03 66.13 10.54
N ALA A 159 -20.57 66.17 9.28
CA ALA A 159 -20.73 67.33 8.33
C ALA A 159 -19.52 68.13 7.71
N SER A 160 -19.61 68.99 6.64
CA SER A 160 -20.39 69.01 5.36
C SER A 160 -20.02 70.21 4.40
N VAL A 161 -20.53 70.24 3.13
CA VAL A 161 -20.77 71.39 2.17
C VAL A 161 -19.78 71.69 0.98
N ARG A 162 -20.28 72.43 -0.05
CA ARG A 162 -19.95 72.55 -1.50
C ARG A 162 -19.02 73.71 -1.96
N GLY A 163 -18.56 73.69 -3.23
CA GLY A 163 -18.08 74.87 -4.01
C GLY A 163 -17.75 74.56 -5.51
N VAL A 164 -18.19 75.41 -6.47
CA VAL A 164 -18.20 75.25 -7.96
C VAL A 164 -18.39 76.67 -8.59
N PRO A 165 -17.68 77.17 -9.67
CA PRO A 165 -17.78 76.69 -11.07
C PRO A 165 -16.60 76.93 -12.10
N ARG A 166 -16.77 76.32 -13.30
CA ARG A 166 -16.37 76.63 -14.71
C ARG A 166 -15.18 77.53 -15.13
N GLY A 167 -14.46 77.03 -16.16
CA GLY A 167 -13.64 77.74 -17.17
C GLY A 167 -13.43 76.85 -18.43
N LEU A 168 -13.10 77.39 -19.61
CA LEU A 168 -13.11 76.65 -20.89
C LEU A 168 -11.74 76.55 -21.60
N ASN A 169 -11.52 75.46 -22.34
CA ASN A 169 -10.83 75.34 -23.65
C ASN A 169 -10.43 73.88 -23.98
N SER A 170 -10.20 73.57 -25.26
CA SER A 170 -9.90 72.22 -25.79
C SER A 170 -9.11 72.29 -27.09
N SER A 171 -8.20 71.33 -27.31
CA SER A 171 -7.51 71.07 -28.59
C SER A 171 -7.48 69.55 -28.86
N ILE A 172 -7.18 69.13 -30.10
CA ILE A 172 -7.46 67.78 -30.64
C ILE A 172 -6.23 67.22 -31.36
N LEU A 173 -6.00 65.90 -31.24
CA LEU A 173 -5.35 65.01 -32.21
C LEU A 173 -5.84 63.59 -31.85
N GLU A 174 -6.90 63.09 -32.49
CA GLU A 174 -6.91 62.28 -33.73
C GLU A 174 -6.47 60.80 -33.57
N THR A 175 -7.35 59.92 -34.03
CA THR A 175 -7.10 58.49 -34.30
C THR A 175 -7.70 58.16 -35.66
N ALA A 176 -7.20 57.09 -36.31
CA ALA A 176 -7.78 56.61 -37.56
C ALA A 176 -9.31 56.45 -37.45
N ASN A 177 -10.03 56.89 -38.49
CA ASN A 177 -11.49 56.87 -38.61
C ASN A 177 -12.29 57.81 -37.66
N GLY A 178 -11.67 58.89 -37.18
CA GLY A 178 -12.30 60.22 -37.26
C GLY A 178 -13.55 60.52 -36.41
N VAL A 179 -13.64 60.05 -35.16
CA VAL A 179 -14.70 60.48 -34.22
C VAL A 179 -14.09 60.92 -32.87
N PRO A 180 -14.15 62.22 -32.50
CA PRO A 180 -13.55 62.71 -31.25
C PRO A 180 -14.51 62.60 -30.05
N VAL A 181 -14.12 61.84 -29.00
CA VAL A 181 -14.86 61.76 -27.73
C VAL A 181 -13.99 62.24 -26.56
N ASN A 182 -14.34 63.41 -26.04
CA ASN A 182 -13.55 64.15 -25.05
C ASN A 182 -13.79 63.61 -23.61
N SER A 183 -13.06 62.57 -23.21
CA SER A 183 -13.17 61.91 -21.89
C SER A 183 -12.67 62.79 -20.72
N ARG A 184 -13.46 63.79 -20.31
CA ARG A 184 -13.19 64.64 -19.13
C ARG A 184 -13.73 64.05 -17.83
N VAL A 185 -13.16 62.92 -17.41
CA VAL A 185 -13.32 62.40 -16.05
C VAL A 185 -12.71 63.42 -15.07
N SER A 186 -13.50 63.90 -14.11
CA SER A 186 -13.04 64.92 -13.15
C SER A 186 -11.84 64.46 -12.32
N SER A 187 -10.89 65.36 -12.03
CA SER A 187 -9.69 65.07 -11.24
C SER A 187 -10.00 64.49 -9.85
N LYS A 188 -11.13 64.87 -9.23
CA LYS A 188 -11.59 64.27 -7.97
C LYS A 188 -11.98 62.78 -8.11
N ILE A 189 -12.50 62.37 -9.27
CA ILE A 189 -12.80 60.96 -9.57
C ILE A 189 -11.49 60.19 -9.82
N GLN A 190 -10.51 60.80 -10.50
CA GLN A 190 -9.18 60.19 -10.67
C GLN A 190 -8.42 60.04 -9.34
N GLN A 191 -8.52 61.01 -8.42
CA GLN A 191 -7.98 60.87 -7.06
C GLN A 191 -8.69 59.75 -6.26
N LEU A 192 -10.02 59.66 -6.33
CA LEU A 192 -10.77 58.56 -5.70
C LEU A 192 -10.38 57.19 -6.27
N LEU A 193 -10.27 57.07 -7.59
CA LEU A 193 -9.78 55.85 -8.24
C LEU A 193 -8.33 55.51 -7.85
N ASN A 194 -7.45 56.51 -7.70
CA ASN A 194 -6.07 56.27 -7.26
C ASN A 194 -5.96 55.90 -5.78
N THR A 195 -6.84 56.39 -4.90
CA THR A 195 -6.90 55.96 -3.48
C THR A 195 -7.61 54.62 -3.28
N LEU A 196 -8.47 54.21 -4.22
CA LEU A 196 -9.10 52.88 -4.23
C LEU A 196 -8.27 51.79 -4.92
N LYS A 197 -7.16 52.15 -5.57
CA LYS A 197 -6.13 51.17 -5.95
C LYS A 197 -5.54 50.57 -4.68
N ARG A 198 -5.92 49.33 -4.36
CA ARG A 198 -5.12 48.46 -3.48
C ARG A 198 -3.64 48.60 -3.91
N PRO A 199 -2.69 48.77 -2.98
CA PRO A 199 -1.28 48.68 -3.35
C PRO A 199 -1.08 47.34 -4.05
N LYS A 200 -0.51 47.38 -5.26
CA LYS A 200 -0.05 46.14 -5.90
C LYS A 200 0.95 45.51 -4.95
N ARG A 201 0.58 44.38 -4.35
CA ARG A 201 1.60 43.46 -3.84
C ARG A 201 2.40 43.04 -5.07
N PRO A 202 3.75 43.05 -5.01
CA PRO A 202 4.56 42.36 -6.01
C PRO A 202 3.99 40.95 -6.25
N PRO A 203 3.93 40.45 -7.50
CA PRO A 203 3.71 39.04 -7.75
C PRO A 203 4.76 38.24 -6.98
N LEU A 204 4.42 37.04 -6.49
CA LEU A 204 5.27 36.28 -5.55
C LEU A 204 6.73 36.18 -6.03
N ARG A 205 6.91 36.01 -7.34
CA ARG A 205 8.20 35.94 -8.05
C ARG A 205 9.18 37.06 -7.71
N GLU A 206 8.71 38.29 -7.49
CA GLU A 206 9.57 39.45 -7.15
C GLU A 206 10.10 39.41 -5.69
N PHE A 207 9.55 38.55 -4.82
CA PHE A 207 10.07 38.30 -3.47
C PHE A 207 11.10 37.16 -3.39
N PHE A 208 11.30 36.41 -4.50
CA PHE A 208 12.11 35.20 -4.55
C PHE A 208 13.15 35.25 -5.69
N LEU A 209 13.49 36.43 -6.23
CA LEU A 209 14.45 36.51 -7.34
C LEU A 209 15.83 35.96 -6.94
N ASP A 210 16.31 36.33 -5.75
CA ASP A 210 17.55 35.83 -5.16
C ASP A 210 17.50 34.29 -5.00
N ASP A 211 16.44 33.75 -4.38
CA ASP A 211 16.18 32.30 -4.24
C ASP A 211 16.07 31.58 -5.61
N PHE A 212 15.56 32.25 -6.66
CA PHE A 212 15.36 31.64 -7.99
C PHE A 212 16.64 31.59 -8.85
N GLU A 213 17.58 32.50 -8.65
CA GLU A 213 18.93 32.38 -9.26
C GLU A 213 19.76 31.32 -8.52
N GLU A 214 19.67 31.23 -7.18
CA GLU A 214 20.29 30.16 -6.40
C GLU A 214 19.72 28.76 -6.74
N LEU A 215 18.43 28.67 -7.10
CA LEU A 215 17.79 27.45 -7.63
C LEU A 215 18.17 27.09 -9.07
N LEU A 216 18.83 27.99 -9.82
CA LEU A 216 19.30 27.74 -11.18
C LEU A 216 20.78 27.35 -11.26
N GLU A 217 21.51 27.36 -10.14
CA GLU A 217 22.75 26.58 -10.07
C GLU A 217 22.42 25.10 -10.27
N VAL A 218 22.92 24.53 -11.37
CA VAL A 218 22.90 23.08 -11.60
C VAL A 218 23.66 22.44 -10.44
N GLN A 219 22.93 21.80 -9.51
CA GLN A 219 23.51 21.14 -8.35
C GLN A 219 24.58 20.15 -8.80
N GLN A 220 25.84 20.56 -8.70
CA GLN A 220 26.97 19.70 -9.00
C GLN A 220 26.93 18.57 -7.96
N PRO A 221 26.80 17.30 -8.37
CA PRO A 221 26.70 16.19 -7.43
C PRO A 221 27.96 16.19 -6.57
N ASP A 222 27.77 16.20 -5.24
CA ASP A 222 28.85 16.29 -4.25
C ASP A 222 30.00 15.36 -4.66
N PRO A 223 31.24 15.85 -4.82
CA PRO A 223 32.37 14.98 -5.18
C PRO A 223 32.53 13.81 -4.20
N ASN A 224 32.14 14.01 -2.93
CA ASN A 224 32.13 13.03 -1.85
C ASN A 224 30.86 12.16 -1.80
N GLN A 225 29.92 12.31 -2.75
CA GLN A 225 28.72 11.48 -2.85
C GLN A 225 29.11 9.99 -2.89
N PRO A 226 28.59 9.15 -1.97
CA PRO A 226 28.81 7.71 -1.99
C PRO A 226 28.48 7.10 -3.35
N LYS A 227 29.41 6.28 -3.87
CA LYS A 227 29.29 5.56 -5.13
C LYS A 227 29.55 4.07 -4.87
N SER A 228 28.96 3.20 -5.69
CA SER A 228 29.18 1.76 -5.61
C SER A 228 30.54 1.39 -6.24
N GLU A 229 31.41 0.76 -5.46
CA GLU A 229 32.82 0.51 -5.73
C GLU A 229 33.13 -0.98 -5.92
N GLY A 230 32.30 -1.88 -5.39
CA GLY A 230 32.47 -3.33 -5.43
C GLY A 230 32.40 -3.94 -6.84
N THR A 231 32.59 -5.26 -6.90
CA THR A 231 32.42 -6.03 -8.14
C THR A 231 30.95 -6.11 -8.54
N GLU A 232 30.66 -6.38 -9.81
CA GLU A 232 29.33 -6.79 -10.26
C GLU A 232 28.82 -8.00 -9.43
N ILE A 233 27.51 -8.06 -9.18
CA ILE A 233 26.89 -9.11 -8.37
C ILE A 233 26.64 -10.37 -9.20
N ALA A 234 27.14 -11.52 -8.73
CA ALA A 234 26.93 -12.79 -9.40
C ALA A 234 25.49 -13.32 -9.23
N LEU A 235 25.02 -14.12 -10.20
CA LEU A 235 23.72 -14.81 -10.12
C LEU A 235 23.71 -15.81 -8.95
N LEU A 236 22.89 -15.53 -7.93
CA LEU A 236 22.73 -16.38 -6.77
C LEU A 236 21.71 -17.48 -7.04
N LYS A 237 22.17 -18.73 -7.07
CA LYS A 237 21.28 -19.90 -7.13
C LYS A 237 20.93 -20.37 -5.72
N GLY A 238 19.64 -20.60 -5.46
CA GLY A 238 19.19 -21.38 -4.32
C GLY A 238 19.62 -22.84 -4.44
N GLU A 239 19.32 -23.65 -3.43
CA GLU A 239 19.54 -25.09 -3.51
C GLU A 239 18.66 -25.75 -4.59
N PRO A 240 19.04 -26.92 -5.15
CA PRO A 240 18.16 -27.67 -6.03
C PRO A 240 16.85 -28.03 -5.33
N LEU A 241 15.72 -27.84 -6.02
CA LEU A 241 14.45 -28.42 -5.59
C LEU A 241 14.56 -29.95 -5.69
N GLY A 242 14.35 -30.65 -4.58
CA GLY A 242 14.55 -32.09 -4.48
C GLY A 242 13.55 -32.86 -5.33
N VAL A 243 14.04 -33.75 -6.19
CA VAL A 243 13.18 -34.63 -7.01
C VAL A 243 12.66 -35.80 -6.15
N VAL A 244 11.73 -35.48 -5.25
CA VAL A 244 11.06 -36.48 -4.40
C VAL A 244 10.02 -37.20 -5.24
N SER A 245 10.34 -38.42 -5.68
CA SER A 245 9.48 -39.27 -6.53
C SER A 245 8.10 -39.60 -5.95
N ASN A 246 7.87 -39.30 -4.67
CA ASN A 246 6.59 -39.50 -3.97
C ASN A 246 5.73 -38.22 -3.85
N TRP A 247 6.17 -37.08 -4.40
CA TRP A 247 5.36 -35.84 -4.41
C TRP A 247 4.17 -35.96 -5.39
N PRO A 248 3.02 -35.35 -5.05
CA PRO A 248 1.81 -35.44 -5.86
C PRO A 248 1.92 -34.55 -7.12
N PRO A 249 1.57 -35.03 -8.32
CA PRO A 249 1.73 -34.28 -9.57
C PRO A 249 0.71 -33.14 -9.75
N SER A 250 -0.26 -33.02 -8.85
CA SER A 250 -1.04 -31.80 -8.64
C SER A 250 -1.56 -31.73 -7.20
N LEU A 251 -1.87 -30.51 -6.76
CA LEU A 251 -2.44 -30.25 -5.42
C LEU A 251 -3.84 -30.90 -5.26
N LEU A 252 -4.54 -31.15 -6.37
CA LEU A 252 -5.81 -31.88 -6.39
C LEU A 252 -5.61 -33.38 -6.18
N THR A 253 -4.56 -33.96 -6.74
CA THR A 253 -4.16 -35.35 -6.46
C THR A 253 -3.80 -35.53 -4.98
N ALA A 254 -3.14 -34.54 -4.36
CA ALA A 254 -2.89 -34.53 -2.92
C ALA A 254 -4.20 -34.51 -2.11
N LEU A 255 -5.13 -33.59 -2.43
CA LEU A 255 -6.42 -33.50 -1.75
C LEU A 255 -7.25 -34.79 -1.89
N ASN A 256 -7.29 -35.40 -3.08
CA ASN A 256 -8.00 -36.67 -3.30
C ASN A 256 -7.36 -37.81 -2.48
N ARG A 257 -6.03 -37.95 -2.50
CA ARG A 257 -5.28 -38.92 -1.68
C ARG A 257 -5.63 -38.79 -0.20
N TRP A 258 -5.57 -37.59 0.38
CA TRP A 258 -5.87 -37.40 1.81
C TRP A 258 -7.37 -37.48 2.13
N GLY A 259 -8.22 -37.03 1.21
CA GLY A 259 -9.68 -37.10 1.32
C GLY A 259 -10.24 -38.52 1.29
N THR A 260 -9.52 -39.47 0.70
CA THR A 260 -9.89 -40.89 0.59
C THR A 260 -9.16 -41.79 1.58
N THR A 261 -7.83 -41.64 1.73
CA THR A 261 -7.01 -42.50 2.62
C THR A 261 -7.01 -42.05 4.09
N GLN A 262 -7.14 -40.74 4.34
CA GLN A 262 -7.09 -40.14 5.69
C GLN A 262 -8.33 -39.26 5.99
N PRO A 263 -9.56 -39.71 5.70
CA PRO A 263 -10.76 -38.85 5.68
C PRO A 263 -11.11 -38.23 7.04
N LYS A 264 -10.66 -38.86 8.14
CA LYS A 264 -10.86 -38.41 9.52
C LYS A 264 -9.78 -37.43 10.01
N ALA A 265 -8.63 -37.32 9.33
CA ALA A 265 -7.54 -36.45 9.76
C ALA A 265 -7.96 -34.98 9.72
N PRO A 266 -7.64 -34.17 10.74
CA PRO A 266 -7.97 -32.75 10.76
C PRO A 266 -7.14 -32.00 9.71
N CYS A 267 -7.80 -31.10 8.98
CA CYS A 267 -7.20 -30.26 7.93
C CYS A 267 -7.15 -28.81 8.41
N LEU A 268 -8.30 -28.25 8.81
CA LEU A 268 -8.39 -26.88 9.32
C LEU A 268 -9.37 -26.78 10.49
N THR A 269 -9.01 -26.03 11.53
CA THR A 269 -9.89 -25.66 12.65
C THR A 269 -10.07 -24.15 12.70
N SER A 270 -11.32 -23.70 12.61
CA SER A 270 -11.68 -22.31 12.87
C SER A 270 -11.99 -22.09 14.35
N LEU A 271 -11.65 -20.90 14.85
CA LEU A 271 -12.00 -20.45 16.18
C LEU A 271 -13.13 -19.42 16.13
N ASP A 272 -13.91 -19.34 17.21
CA ASP A 272 -14.82 -18.22 17.45
C ASP A 272 -14.09 -16.99 18.05
N PRO A 273 -14.75 -15.82 18.19
CA PRO A 273 -14.15 -14.64 18.81
C PRO A 273 -13.78 -14.77 20.30
N THR A 274 -14.11 -15.89 20.96
CA THR A 274 -13.65 -16.22 22.33
C THR A 274 -12.40 -17.09 22.32
N GLY A 275 -12.00 -17.62 21.15
CA GLY A 275 -10.89 -18.53 20.99
C GLY A 275 -11.25 -20.00 21.26
N LYS A 276 -12.53 -20.35 21.31
CA LYS A 276 -12.98 -21.76 21.34
C LYS A 276 -13.01 -22.31 19.91
N ALA A 277 -12.72 -23.60 19.74
CA ALA A 277 -12.85 -24.27 18.45
C ALA A 277 -14.32 -24.30 18.03
N LEU A 278 -14.64 -23.62 16.92
CA LEU A 278 -15.99 -23.52 16.37
C LEU A 278 -16.29 -24.72 15.47
N TYR A 279 -15.34 -25.08 14.60
CA TYR A 279 -15.47 -26.22 13.69
C TYR A 279 -14.11 -26.76 13.25
N THR A 280 -13.98 -28.08 13.16
CA THR A 280 -12.83 -28.76 12.53
C THR A 280 -13.27 -29.44 11.23
N LEU A 281 -12.71 -28.94 10.13
CA LEU A 281 -12.76 -29.54 8.80
C LEU A 281 -11.74 -30.68 8.75
N THR A 282 -12.18 -31.88 8.38
CA THR A 282 -11.29 -33.02 8.10
C THR A 282 -11.05 -33.14 6.59
N TYR A 283 -9.97 -33.80 6.17
CA TYR A 283 -9.65 -33.97 4.74
C TYR A 283 -10.80 -34.60 3.94
N GLY A 284 -11.47 -35.61 4.50
CA GLY A 284 -12.64 -36.23 3.85
C GLY A 284 -13.86 -35.30 3.75
N LYS A 285 -14.02 -34.34 4.67
CA LYS A 285 -15.06 -33.31 4.60
C LYS A 285 -14.70 -32.16 3.65
N LEU A 286 -13.42 -31.82 3.51
CA LEU A 286 -12.96 -30.86 2.49
C LEU A 286 -13.20 -31.45 1.10
N TRP A 287 -12.64 -32.63 0.83
CA TRP A 287 -12.82 -33.38 -0.43
C TRP A 287 -14.30 -33.52 -0.80
N SER A 288 -15.13 -34.15 0.04
CA SER A 288 -16.54 -34.39 -0.29
C SER A 288 -17.38 -33.11 -0.46
N ARG A 289 -17.04 -31.99 0.21
CA ARG A 289 -17.72 -30.71 0.00
C ARG A 289 -17.27 -30.00 -1.27
N SER A 290 -15.97 -29.97 -1.56
CA SER A 290 -15.43 -29.34 -2.78
C SER A 290 -15.83 -30.11 -4.04
N VAL A 291 -15.85 -31.45 -4.00
CA VAL A 291 -16.41 -32.31 -5.06
C VAL A 291 -17.90 -31.99 -5.30
N LYS A 292 -18.68 -31.82 -4.22
CA LYS A 292 -20.12 -31.48 -4.30
C LYS A 292 -20.33 -30.07 -4.89
N LEU A 293 -19.48 -29.12 -4.54
CA LEU A 293 -19.50 -27.77 -5.07
C LEU A 293 -19.11 -27.74 -6.55
N ALA A 294 -17.98 -28.37 -6.93
CA ALA A 294 -17.52 -28.48 -8.32
C ALA A 294 -18.59 -29.05 -9.26
N TYR A 295 -19.24 -30.16 -8.84
CA TYR A 295 -20.38 -30.72 -9.57
C TYR A 295 -21.50 -29.70 -9.76
N THR A 296 -21.86 -28.97 -8.72
CA THR A 296 -22.94 -27.98 -8.78
C THR A 296 -22.57 -26.81 -9.70
N LEU A 297 -21.34 -26.27 -9.62
CA LEU A 297 -20.88 -25.15 -10.43
C LEU A 297 -20.87 -25.46 -11.94
N LEU A 298 -20.51 -26.70 -12.32
CA LEU A 298 -20.49 -27.14 -13.72
C LEU A 298 -21.87 -27.48 -14.28
N ASN A 299 -22.84 -27.90 -13.44
CA ASN A 299 -24.11 -28.46 -13.90
C ASN A 299 -25.33 -27.57 -13.61
N LYS A 300 -25.27 -26.65 -12.65
CA LYS A 300 -26.42 -25.84 -12.23
C LYS A 300 -26.06 -24.58 -11.44
N LEU A 301 -26.23 -23.42 -12.08
CA LEU A 301 -26.38 -22.14 -11.38
C LEU A 301 -27.83 -21.90 -10.92
N THR A 302 -28.05 -20.87 -10.10
CA THR A 302 -29.30 -20.66 -9.36
C THR A 302 -30.49 -20.34 -10.28
N ASN A 303 -30.24 -19.65 -11.39
CA ASN A 303 -31.26 -19.25 -12.37
C ASN A 303 -31.15 -20.07 -13.66
N LYS A 304 -32.28 -20.52 -14.21
CA LYS A 304 -32.34 -21.30 -15.47
C LYS A 304 -31.83 -20.56 -16.71
N ASN A 305 -31.64 -19.24 -16.64
CA ASN A 305 -31.27 -18.37 -17.75
C ASN A 305 -29.82 -17.87 -17.66
N GLU A 306 -29.06 -18.29 -16.64
CA GLU A 306 -27.61 -17.99 -16.54
C GLU A 306 -26.82 -19.06 -17.32
N PRO A 307 -25.79 -18.67 -18.10
CA PRO A 307 -24.96 -19.64 -18.81
C PRO A 307 -24.18 -20.51 -17.82
N LEU A 308 -24.03 -21.80 -18.14
CA LEU A 308 -23.17 -22.70 -17.38
C LEU A 308 -21.71 -22.23 -17.46
N LEU A 309 -21.01 -22.32 -16.33
CA LEU A 309 -19.58 -22.01 -16.23
C LEU A 309 -18.76 -23.03 -17.03
N LYS A 310 -17.65 -22.57 -17.59
CA LYS A 310 -16.71 -23.40 -18.36
C LYS A 310 -15.33 -23.40 -17.69
N PRO A 311 -14.51 -24.44 -17.89
CA PRO A 311 -13.09 -24.41 -17.57
C PRO A 311 -12.43 -23.09 -18.02
N GLY A 312 -11.67 -22.47 -17.13
CA GLY A 312 -11.05 -21.16 -17.34
C GLY A 312 -11.92 -19.94 -16.98
N ASP A 313 -13.21 -20.10 -16.62
CA ASP A 313 -14.01 -18.99 -16.10
C ASP A 313 -13.55 -18.52 -14.71
N ARG A 314 -13.54 -17.20 -14.51
CA ARG A 314 -13.08 -16.56 -13.26
C ARG A 314 -14.26 -16.34 -12.32
N VAL A 315 -14.10 -16.72 -11.04
CA VAL A 315 -15.16 -16.66 -10.03
C VAL A 315 -14.65 -15.95 -8.76
N ALA A 316 -15.36 -14.92 -8.30
CA ALA A 316 -14.98 -14.21 -7.08
C ALA A 316 -15.25 -15.07 -5.84
N LEU A 317 -14.30 -15.13 -4.90
CA LEU A 317 -14.51 -15.75 -3.59
C LEU A 317 -14.66 -14.65 -2.53
N VAL A 318 -15.86 -14.50 -1.98
CA VAL A 318 -16.23 -13.43 -1.03
C VAL A 318 -16.56 -14.04 0.33
N PHE A 319 -15.54 -14.18 1.18
CA PHE A 319 -15.64 -14.82 2.48
C PHE A 319 -14.98 -13.94 3.57
N PRO A 320 -15.59 -13.83 4.77
CA PRO A 320 -15.03 -13.05 5.87
C PRO A 320 -13.88 -13.80 6.53
N ASN A 321 -12.95 -13.08 7.17
CA ASN A 321 -11.79 -13.66 7.86
C ASN A 321 -12.13 -14.50 9.11
N SER A 322 -13.42 -14.70 9.40
CA SER A 322 -13.95 -15.67 10.38
C SER A 322 -14.38 -17.01 9.76
N ASP A 323 -14.39 -17.16 8.43
CA ASP A 323 -14.82 -18.37 7.71
C ASP A 323 -13.77 -18.92 6.73
N PRO A 324 -12.58 -19.34 7.24
CA PRO A 324 -11.59 -20.06 6.44
C PRO A 324 -12.12 -21.41 5.94
N VAL A 325 -13.08 -22.00 6.64
CA VAL A 325 -13.61 -23.35 6.37
C VAL A 325 -14.36 -23.37 5.04
N MET A 326 -15.28 -22.44 4.83
CA MET A 326 -16.05 -22.39 3.59
C MET A 326 -15.26 -21.73 2.46
N PHE A 327 -14.35 -20.79 2.74
CA PHE A 327 -13.38 -20.33 1.75
C PHE A 327 -12.54 -21.49 1.17
N MET A 328 -11.97 -22.34 2.03
CA MET A 328 -11.17 -23.49 1.59
C MET A 328 -12.00 -24.48 0.77
N VAL A 329 -13.24 -24.74 1.16
CA VAL A 329 -14.19 -25.54 0.37
C VAL A 329 -14.47 -24.89 -1.00
N ALA A 330 -14.63 -23.57 -1.05
CA ALA A 330 -14.88 -22.81 -2.27
C ALA A 330 -13.68 -22.85 -3.24
N PHE A 331 -12.48 -22.57 -2.72
CA PHE A 331 -11.23 -22.55 -3.48
C PHE A 331 -10.95 -23.90 -4.16
N TYR A 332 -10.96 -24.99 -3.38
CA TYR A 332 -10.82 -26.34 -3.93
C TYR A 332 -12.03 -26.79 -4.76
N GLY A 333 -13.22 -26.24 -4.52
CA GLY A 333 -14.40 -26.45 -5.36
C GLY A 333 -14.20 -25.88 -6.77
N CYS A 334 -13.72 -24.63 -6.87
CA CYS A 334 -13.40 -24.02 -8.16
C CYS A 334 -12.32 -24.82 -8.91
N LEU A 335 -11.21 -25.15 -8.25
CA LEU A 335 -10.12 -25.93 -8.87
C LEU A 335 -10.60 -27.31 -9.38
N LEU A 336 -11.44 -28.04 -8.63
CA LEU A 336 -12.02 -29.32 -9.06
C LEU A 336 -13.08 -29.19 -10.19
N SER A 337 -13.43 -27.97 -10.58
CA SER A 337 -14.25 -27.64 -11.74
C SER A 337 -13.47 -26.94 -12.87
N GLU A 338 -12.14 -26.92 -12.79
CA GLU A 338 -11.25 -26.19 -13.71
C GLU A 338 -11.55 -24.67 -13.79
N LEU A 339 -12.16 -24.10 -12.73
CA LEU A 339 -12.49 -22.68 -12.59
C LEU A 339 -11.40 -21.93 -11.84
N ILE A 340 -11.21 -20.64 -12.17
CA ILE A 340 -10.16 -19.79 -11.63
C ILE A 340 -10.74 -18.92 -10.49
N PRO A 341 -10.53 -19.28 -9.20
CA PRO A 341 -10.95 -18.43 -8.09
C PRO A 341 -10.17 -17.10 -8.05
N VAL A 342 -10.88 -16.04 -7.70
CA VAL A 342 -10.34 -14.69 -7.44
C VAL A 342 -10.69 -14.31 -6.00
N PRO A 343 -9.82 -14.59 -5.01
CA PRO A 343 -10.06 -14.24 -3.61
C PRO A 343 -10.07 -12.72 -3.38
N ILE A 344 -11.17 -12.19 -2.83
CA ILE A 344 -11.31 -10.75 -2.56
C ILE A 344 -11.80 -10.47 -1.13
N GLU A 345 -11.65 -9.22 -0.67
CA GLU A 345 -12.28 -8.79 0.57
C GLU A 345 -13.81 -8.70 0.48
N VAL A 346 -14.46 -8.85 1.62
CA VAL A 346 -15.91 -8.62 1.75
C VAL A 346 -16.21 -7.12 1.56
N PRO A 347 -17.01 -6.71 0.57
CA PRO A 347 -17.31 -5.30 0.32
C PRO A 347 -18.34 -4.77 1.32
N LEU A 348 -17.88 -4.44 2.53
CA LEU A 348 -18.71 -3.93 3.64
C LEU A 348 -19.24 -2.51 3.39
N THR A 349 -18.66 -1.75 2.47
CA THR A 349 -18.99 -0.34 2.18
C THR A 349 -19.49 -0.13 0.76
N ARG A 350 -20.51 0.73 0.59
CA ARG A 350 -21.07 1.07 -0.74
C ARG A 350 -20.25 2.09 -1.55
N LYS A 351 -19.28 2.78 -0.93
CA LYS A 351 -18.66 4.02 -1.48
C LYS A 351 -17.19 4.24 -1.07
N ASP A 352 -16.38 3.19 -0.93
CA ASP A 352 -14.93 3.36 -0.78
C ASP A 352 -14.20 3.22 -2.13
N ALA A 353 -13.00 3.80 -2.23
CA ALA A 353 -12.20 3.77 -3.45
C ALA A 353 -11.58 2.39 -3.73
N GLY A 354 -11.21 1.65 -2.67
CA GLY A 354 -10.64 0.30 -2.78
C GLY A 354 -11.64 -0.68 -3.39
N GLY A 355 -12.87 -0.70 -2.88
CA GLY A 355 -13.97 -1.48 -3.43
C GLY A 355 -14.22 -1.20 -4.91
N GLN A 356 -14.17 0.06 -5.35
CA GLN A 356 -14.28 0.38 -6.79
C GLN A 356 -13.13 -0.20 -7.61
N GLN A 357 -11.91 -0.23 -7.08
CA GLN A 357 -10.74 -0.82 -7.75
C GLN A 357 -10.80 -2.35 -7.81
N ILE A 358 -11.30 -3.02 -6.77
CA ILE A 358 -11.67 -4.45 -6.84
C ILE A 358 -12.73 -4.67 -7.94
N GLY A 359 -13.72 -3.78 -8.03
CA GLY A 359 -14.75 -3.81 -9.07
C GLY A 359 -14.19 -3.79 -10.49
N PHE A 360 -13.23 -2.89 -10.75
CA PHE A 360 -12.54 -2.84 -12.04
C PHE A 360 -11.75 -4.13 -12.31
N LEU A 361 -11.03 -4.69 -11.33
CA LEU A 361 -10.35 -5.99 -11.52
C LEU A 361 -11.34 -7.10 -11.87
N LEU A 362 -12.47 -7.20 -11.16
CA LEU A 362 -13.51 -8.20 -11.44
C LEU A 362 -14.13 -8.02 -12.83
N GLY A 363 -14.32 -6.76 -13.26
CA GLY A 363 -14.77 -6.42 -14.61
C GLY A 363 -13.77 -6.84 -15.69
N SER A 364 -12.49 -6.50 -15.52
CA SER A 364 -11.41 -6.93 -16.42
C SER A 364 -11.26 -8.45 -16.47
N CYS A 365 -11.37 -9.13 -15.33
CA CYS A 365 -11.39 -10.58 -15.24
C CYS A 365 -12.69 -11.21 -15.80
N GLY A 366 -13.68 -10.42 -16.22
CA GLY A 366 -14.95 -10.91 -16.76
C GLY A 366 -15.78 -11.72 -15.76
N VAL A 367 -15.66 -11.45 -14.47
CA VAL A 367 -16.32 -12.22 -13.40
C VAL A 367 -17.81 -11.94 -13.39
N SER A 368 -18.62 -12.99 -13.55
CA SER A 368 -20.09 -12.96 -13.51
C SER A 368 -20.68 -13.55 -12.23
N LEU A 369 -19.89 -14.31 -11.45
CA LEU A 369 -20.33 -15.07 -10.29
C LEU A 369 -19.44 -14.80 -9.06
N ALA A 370 -20.08 -14.63 -7.90
CA ALA A 370 -19.41 -14.61 -6.59
C ALA A 370 -19.91 -15.77 -5.70
N LEU A 371 -18.98 -16.55 -5.17
CA LEU A 371 -19.24 -17.55 -4.14
C LEU A 371 -19.12 -16.93 -2.76
N THR A 372 -20.06 -17.26 -1.88
CA THR A 372 -20.10 -16.77 -0.49
C THR A 372 -20.90 -17.75 0.40
N THR A 373 -21.06 -17.43 1.69
CA THR A 373 -21.95 -18.15 2.62
C THR A 373 -23.19 -17.34 2.98
N ASP A 374 -24.25 -18.00 3.46
CA ASP A 374 -25.50 -17.37 3.88
C ASP A 374 -25.25 -16.26 4.93
N ALA A 375 -24.40 -16.54 5.91
CA ALA A 375 -24.01 -15.59 6.95
C ALA A 375 -23.28 -14.35 6.36
N CYS A 376 -22.36 -14.57 5.41
CA CYS A 376 -21.67 -13.47 4.72
C CYS A 376 -22.63 -12.67 3.83
N GLN A 377 -23.45 -13.34 3.02
CA GLN A 377 -24.41 -12.71 2.11
C GLN A 377 -25.45 -11.87 2.86
N LYS A 378 -25.81 -12.23 4.09
CA LYS A 378 -26.67 -11.43 4.98
C LYS A 378 -25.97 -10.17 5.52
N GLY A 379 -24.66 -10.23 5.76
CA GLY A 379 -23.84 -9.09 6.17
C GLY A 379 -23.50 -8.09 5.05
N LEU A 380 -23.62 -8.48 3.78
CA LEU A 380 -23.39 -7.59 2.64
C LEU A 380 -24.43 -6.46 2.56
N PRO A 381 -24.04 -5.22 2.20
CA PRO A 381 -24.97 -4.10 2.01
C PRO A 381 -26.15 -4.42 1.08
N LYS A 382 -27.38 -4.20 1.56
CA LYS A 382 -28.62 -4.53 0.86
C LYS A 382 -29.27 -3.34 0.14
N GLY A 383 -30.01 -3.61 -0.93
CA GLY A 383 -30.87 -2.65 -1.63
C GLY A 383 -32.25 -2.51 -0.97
N GLN A 384 -33.15 -1.73 -1.58
CA GLN A 384 -34.54 -1.59 -1.09
C GLN A 384 -35.35 -2.88 -1.21
N SER A 385 -35.00 -3.76 -2.15
CA SER A 385 -35.60 -5.10 -2.34
C SER A 385 -35.09 -6.17 -1.37
N GLY A 386 -34.06 -5.87 -0.56
CA GLY A 386 -33.37 -6.86 0.28
C GLY A 386 -32.25 -7.65 -0.42
N ASP A 387 -32.08 -7.50 -1.73
CA ASP A 387 -30.96 -8.05 -2.51
C ASP A 387 -29.62 -7.40 -2.12
N VAL A 388 -28.50 -8.06 -2.43
CA VAL A 388 -27.17 -7.41 -2.35
C VAL A 388 -27.10 -6.26 -3.38
N VAL A 389 -26.59 -5.10 -2.99
CA VAL A 389 -26.47 -3.96 -3.92
C VAL A 389 -25.49 -4.26 -5.06
N THR A 390 -25.77 -3.71 -6.24
CA THR A 390 -24.73 -3.51 -7.25
C THR A 390 -23.73 -2.48 -6.72
N PHE A 391 -22.50 -2.91 -6.44
CA PHE A 391 -21.43 -2.02 -5.99
C PHE A 391 -20.97 -1.14 -7.16
N LYS A 392 -20.63 0.13 -6.90
CA LYS A 392 -20.16 1.04 -7.95
C LYS A 392 -18.84 0.52 -8.55
N GLY A 393 -18.78 0.44 -9.88
CA GLY A 393 -17.60 -0.02 -10.62
C GLY A 393 -17.44 -1.55 -10.68
N TRP A 394 -18.34 -2.33 -10.07
CA TRP A 394 -18.34 -3.79 -10.17
C TRP A 394 -19.12 -4.25 -11.41
N PRO A 395 -18.77 -5.42 -12.00
CA PRO A 395 -19.66 -6.10 -12.94
C PRO A 395 -20.96 -6.56 -12.25
N ARG A 396 -21.97 -6.93 -13.05
CA ARG A 396 -23.19 -7.54 -12.52
C ARG A 396 -22.88 -8.97 -12.06
N LEU A 397 -22.78 -9.16 -10.75
CA LEU A 397 -22.54 -10.47 -10.14
C LEU A 397 -23.84 -11.19 -9.76
N ALA A 398 -23.96 -12.44 -10.19
CA ALA A 398 -24.79 -13.43 -9.51
C ALA A 398 -24.10 -13.85 -8.19
N TRP A 399 -24.89 -14.05 -7.13
CA TRP A 399 -24.38 -14.45 -5.81
C TRP A 399 -24.81 -15.88 -5.50
N PHE A 400 -23.84 -16.76 -5.25
CA PHE A 400 -24.10 -18.18 -4.97
C PHE A 400 -23.66 -18.56 -3.56
N VAL A 401 -24.58 -19.15 -2.81
CA VAL A 401 -24.45 -19.49 -1.40
C VAL A 401 -24.04 -20.96 -1.25
N ILE A 402 -22.75 -21.20 -0.98
CA ILE A 402 -22.16 -22.55 -1.05
C ILE A 402 -22.48 -23.44 0.17
N ASP A 403 -22.91 -22.88 1.29
CA ASP A 403 -23.40 -23.61 2.46
C ASP A 403 -24.92 -23.87 2.43
N GLY A 404 -25.60 -23.39 1.39
CA GLY A 404 -27.03 -23.53 1.20
C GLY A 404 -27.49 -24.92 0.75
N LYS A 405 -28.81 -25.17 0.87
CA LYS A 405 -29.46 -26.43 0.46
C LYS A 405 -29.40 -26.71 -1.05
N HIS A 406 -28.95 -25.75 -1.86
CA HIS A 406 -28.96 -25.80 -3.32
C HIS A 406 -27.83 -26.66 -3.93
N LEU A 407 -26.76 -26.96 -3.18
CA LEU A 407 -25.71 -27.86 -3.65
C LEU A 407 -26.29 -29.25 -3.99
N MET A 408 -26.11 -29.67 -5.24
CA MET A 408 -26.55 -30.99 -5.72
C MET A 408 -25.56 -32.07 -5.25
N LYS A 409 -26.06 -33.28 -4.96
CA LYS A 409 -25.17 -34.44 -4.77
C LYS A 409 -24.76 -34.96 -6.16
N PRO A 410 -23.47 -35.18 -6.44
CA PRO A 410 -23.06 -35.80 -7.71
C PRO A 410 -23.62 -37.23 -7.84
N PRO A 411 -23.87 -37.70 -9.08
CA PRO A 411 -24.04 -39.11 -9.41
C PRO A 411 -22.88 -39.99 -8.88
N LYS A 412 -23.10 -41.30 -8.74
CA LYS A 412 -22.06 -42.23 -8.23
C LYS A 412 -20.90 -42.41 -9.20
N ASP A 413 -21.18 -42.17 -10.46
CA ASP A 413 -20.35 -42.27 -11.67
C ASP A 413 -19.68 -40.94 -12.04
N TRP A 414 -20.08 -39.82 -11.41
CA TRP A 414 -19.44 -38.52 -11.64
C TRP A 414 -18.25 -38.32 -10.70
N TYR A 415 -17.10 -38.03 -11.31
CA TYR A 415 -15.86 -37.66 -10.62
C TYR A 415 -15.30 -36.37 -11.23
N PRO A 416 -14.69 -35.48 -10.43
CA PRO A 416 -13.98 -34.33 -10.97
C PRO A 416 -12.77 -34.81 -11.78
N HIS A 417 -12.48 -34.14 -12.89
CA HIS A 417 -11.31 -34.45 -13.70
C HIS A 417 -10.06 -33.88 -13.01
N ILE A 418 -9.20 -34.76 -12.51
CA ILE A 418 -7.92 -34.37 -11.90
C ILE A 418 -6.82 -34.61 -12.93
N ARG A 419 -6.15 -33.53 -13.33
CA ARG A 419 -4.94 -33.54 -14.16
C ARG A 419 -3.69 -33.35 -13.30
N ASP A 420 -2.55 -33.63 -13.91
CA ASP A 420 -1.26 -33.12 -13.46
C ASP A 420 -1.19 -31.60 -13.70
N ALA A 421 -0.34 -30.90 -12.94
CA ALA A 421 -0.31 -29.44 -12.92
C ALA A 421 0.19 -28.82 -14.24
N SER A 422 -0.70 -28.09 -14.94
CA SER A 422 -0.40 -27.42 -16.21
C SER A 422 0.02 -25.94 -16.03
N ASN A 423 0.37 -25.28 -17.14
CA ASN A 423 0.61 -23.83 -17.16
C ASN A 423 -0.69 -22.99 -17.16
N ASP A 424 -1.87 -23.62 -17.13
CA ASP A 424 -3.15 -22.91 -17.03
C ASP A 424 -3.28 -22.20 -15.67
N GLY A 425 -4.04 -21.11 -15.63
CA GLY A 425 -4.28 -20.34 -14.41
C GLY A 425 -4.97 -21.20 -13.33
N ALA A 426 -4.34 -21.32 -12.15
CA ALA A 426 -4.94 -21.93 -10.98
C ALA A 426 -5.80 -20.93 -10.20
N TYR A 427 -5.33 -19.69 -10.04
CA TYR A 427 -6.05 -18.63 -9.33
C TYR A 427 -5.53 -17.24 -9.73
N ILE A 428 -6.21 -16.18 -9.27
CA ILE A 428 -5.72 -14.80 -9.38
C ILE A 428 -5.66 -14.15 -7.99
N GLU A 429 -4.45 -13.79 -7.54
CA GLU A 429 -4.24 -12.96 -6.34
C GLU A 429 -4.20 -11.48 -6.75
N TYR A 430 -4.82 -10.59 -5.97
CA TYR A 430 -4.86 -9.17 -6.29
C TYR A 430 -3.81 -8.35 -5.51
N LYS A 431 -3.13 -7.45 -6.23
CA LYS A 431 -2.20 -6.44 -5.69
C LYS A 431 -2.78 -5.05 -5.91
N THR A 432 -2.54 -4.13 -4.97
CA THR A 432 -2.81 -2.70 -5.16
C THR A 432 -1.48 -1.97 -5.41
N SER A 433 -1.39 -1.15 -6.46
CA SER A 433 -0.20 -0.37 -6.79
C SER A 433 -0.10 0.93 -5.97
N LYS A 434 1.03 1.64 -6.08
CA LYS A 434 1.28 2.93 -5.41
C LYS A 434 0.22 3.99 -5.73
N GLU A 435 -0.32 3.96 -6.94
CA GLU A 435 -1.37 4.85 -7.47
C GLU A 435 -2.78 4.47 -6.99
N GLY A 436 -2.92 3.35 -6.25
CA GLY A 436 -4.19 2.81 -5.79
C GLY A 436 -4.93 1.92 -6.79
N SER A 437 -4.40 1.74 -8.01
CA SER A 437 -4.88 0.78 -9.01
C SER A 437 -4.87 -0.64 -8.45
N THR A 438 -5.84 -1.48 -8.81
CA THR A 438 -5.79 -2.92 -8.50
C THR A 438 -5.44 -3.74 -9.74
N MET A 439 -4.46 -4.64 -9.59
CA MET A 439 -3.98 -5.57 -10.61
C MET A 439 -4.18 -7.00 -10.11
N GLY A 440 -4.48 -7.94 -11.01
CA GLY A 440 -4.56 -9.37 -10.69
C GLY A 440 -3.31 -10.09 -11.19
N VAL A 441 -2.53 -10.70 -10.30
CA VAL A 441 -1.45 -11.63 -10.66
C VAL A 441 -2.06 -13.01 -10.88
N ILE A 442 -1.86 -13.56 -12.07
CA ILE A 442 -2.22 -14.95 -12.39
C ILE A 442 -1.12 -15.86 -11.83
N VAL A 443 -1.52 -16.92 -11.14
CA VAL A 443 -0.62 -18.03 -10.74
C VAL A 443 -1.10 -19.28 -11.44
N SER A 444 -0.21 -20.00 -12.14
CA SER A 444 -0.55 -21.25 -12.85
C SER A 444 -0.63 -22.46 -11.90
N GLN A 445 -1.20 -23.57 -12.37
CA GLN A 445 -1.21 -24.82 -11.58
C GLN A 445 0.20 -25.34 -11.32
N ALA A 446 1.07 -25.29 -12.33
CA ALA A 446 2.48 -25.64 -12.23
C ALA A 446 3.21 -24.75 -11.22
N ALA A 447 3.00 -23.42 -11.27
CA ALA A 447 3.62 -22.50 -10.32
C ALA A 447 3.12 -22.67 -8.89
N MET A 448 1.81 -22.85 -8.71
CA MET A 448 1.18 -23.17 -7.43
C MET A 448 1.78 -24.46 -6.83
N LEU A 449 1.98 -25.50 -7.64
CA LEU A 449 2.58 -26.76 -7.19
C LEU A 449 4.07 -26.60 -6.86
N ALA A 450 4.84 -25.97 -7.74
CA ALA A 450 6.26 -25.72 -7.55
C ALA A 450 6.53 -24.87 -6.30
N HIS A 451 5.67 -23.89 -6.01
CA HIS A 451 5.75 -23.10 -4.78
C HIS A 451 5.43 -23.93 -3.53
N CYS A 452 4.40 -24.78 -3.57
CA CYS A 452 4.12 -25.73 -2.49
C CYS A 452 5.31 -26.68 -2.25
N HIS A 453 5.96 -27.18 -3.30
CA HIS A 453 7.18 -28.00 -3.21
C HIS A 453 8.35 -27.23 -2.59
N ALA A 454 8.65 -26.04 -3.07
CA ALA A 454 9.74 -25.20 -2.55
C ALA A 454 9.52 -24.80 -1.07
N LEU A 455 8.28 -24.47 -0.70
CA LEU A 455 7.89 -24.24 0.70
C LEU A 455 8.00 -25.50 1.57
N THR A 456 7.60 -26.66 1.04
CA THR A 456 7.72 -27.95 1.75
C THR A 456 9.17 -28.25 2.11
N GLN A 457 10.09 -28.05 1.16
CA GLN A 457 11.52 -28.26 1.37
C GLN A 457 12.12 -27.19 2.30
N ALA A 458 11.91 -25.90 2.04
CA ALA A 458 12.50 -24.83 2.84
C ALA A 458 12.02 -24.81 4.30
N CYS A 459 10.74 -25.15 4.55
CA CYS A 459 10.17 -25.25 5.90
C CYS A 459 10.36 -26.63 6.54
N GLY A 460 10.81 -27.64 5.78
CA GLY A 460 10.81 -29.04 6.20
C GLY A 460 9.44 -29.52 6.70
N TYR A 461 8.36 -29.24 5.96
CA TYR A 461 7.01 -29.58 6.42
C TYR A 461 6.75 -31.09 6.44
N SER A 462 5.98 -31.53 7.44
CA SER A 462 5.78 -32.95 7.74
C SER A 462 4.29 -33.32 7.92
N GLU A 463 3.97 -34.61 7.70
CA GLU A 463 2.59 -35.07 7.79
C GLU A 463 2.01 -35.00 9.21
N ALA A 464 0.73 -34.61 9.31
CA ALA A 464 0.00 -34.36 10.57
C ALA A 464 0.58 -33.24 11.47
N GLU A 465 1.52 -32.44 10.97
CA GLU A 465 2.09 -31.31 11.68
C GLU A 465 1.07 -30.18 11.90
N THR A 466 1.04 -29.58 13.09
CA THR A 466 0.13 -28.48 13.42
C THR A 466 0.77 -27.12 13.18
N LEU A 467 0.08 -26.29 12.38
CA LEU A 467 0.45 -24.92 12.01
C LEU A 467 -0.58 -23.93 12.58
N ILE A 468 -0.14 -22.89 13.29
CA ILE A 468 -0.99 -21.76 13.68
C ILE A 468 -0.91 -20.69 12.58
N ASN A 469 -2.04 -20.32 11.97
CA ASN A 469 -2.10 -19.20 11.03
C ASN A 469 -2.85 -18.01 11.64
N VAL A 470 -2.16 -16.87 11.76
CA VAL A 470 -2.73 -15.57 12.18
C VAL A 470 -3.03 -14.67 10.96
N LEU A 471 -2.54 -15.04 9.78
CA LEU A 471 -2.62 -14.24 8.56
C LEU A 471 -3.86 -14.53 7.73
N ASP A 472 -4.18 -13.61 6.84
CA ASP A 472 -5.31 -13.69 5.94
C ASP A 472 -5.16 -14.88 4.99
N PHE A 473 -5.99 -15.90 5.16
CA PHE A 473 -5.96 -17.14 4.36
C PHE A 473 -6.32 -16.93 2.87
N LYS A 474 -6.72 -15.72 2.46
CA LYS A 474 -7.12 -15.41 1.09
C LYS A 474 -5.97 -14.91 0.20
N ARG A 475 -4.79 -14.60 0.75
CA ARG A 475 -3.61 -14.10 0.00
C ARG A 475 -2.28 -14.32 0.72
N ASP A 476 -1.18 -14.00 0.03
CA ASP A 476 0.19 -14.02 0.53
C ASP A 476 0.52 -15.37 1.20
N ALA A 477 1.50 -15.37 2.10
CA ALA A 477 1.87 -16.52 2.94
C ALA A 477 0.67 -17.18 3.66
N GLY A 478 -0.39 -16.41 3.98
CA GLY A 478 -1.61 -16.93 4.60
C GLY A 478 -2.35 -17.93 3.70
N LEU A 479 -2.47 -17.63 2.40
CA LEU A 479 -2.95 -18.58 1.39
C LEU A 479 -1.90 -19.70 1.18
N TRP A 480 -0.66 -19.33 0.85
CA TRP A 480 0.34 -20.27 0.36
C TRP A 480 0.71 -21.37 1.37
N HIS A 481 0.90 -21.03 2.65
CA HIS A 481 1.18 -22.03 3.67
C HIS A 481 -0.10 -22.69 4.20
N SER A 482 -1.15 -21.92 4.53
CA SER A 482 -2.28 -22.44 5.32
C SER A 482 -3.42 -23.05 4.50
N VAL A 483 -3.56 -22.69 3.23
CA VAL A 483 -4.58 -23.27 2.32
C VAL A 483 -3.95 -24.26 1.35
N LEU A 484 -2.78 -23.94 0.78
CA LEU A 484 -2.17 -24.72 -0.31
C LEU A 484 -1.17 -25.77 0.22
N THR A 485 -0.04 -25.32 0.78
CA THR A 485 1.06 -26.21 1.20
C THR A 485 0.66 -27.14 2.36
N SER A 486 -0.26 -26.70 3.22
CA SER A 486 -0.86 -27.51 4.28
C SER A 486 -1.57 -28.76 3.73
N VAL A 487 -2.30 -28.62 2.62
CA VAL A 487 -3.03 -29.73 1.97
C VAL A 487 -2.08 -30.66 1.24
N MET A 488 -1.03 -30.14 0.58
CA MET A 488 0.00 -31.01 0.01
C MET A 488 0.57 -31.96 1.07
N ASN A 489 0.89 -31.44 2.25
CA ASN A 489 1.61 -32.14 3.32
C ASN A 489 0.71 -32.77 4.40
N ARG A 490 -0.62 -32.84 4.24
CA ARG A 490 -1.54 -33.38 5.26
C ARG A 490 -1.36 -32.73 6.65
N MET A 491 -1.11 -31.42 6.70
CA MET A 491 -0.96 -30.65 7.94
C MET A 491 -2.34 -30.33 8.57
N HIS A 492 -2.33 -29.92 9.84
CA HIS A 492 -3.49 -29.41 10.56
C HIS A 492 -3.32 -27.92 10.87
N VAL A 493 -4.13 -27.07 10.24
CA VAL A 493 -4.11 -25.62 10.45
C VAL A 493 -5.08 -25.22 11.56
N ILE A 494 -4.61 -24.42 12.51
CA ILE A 494 -5.46 -23.65 13.44
C ILE A 494 -5.51 -22.20 12.94
N SER A 495 -6.67 -21.75 12.47
CA SER A 495 -6.84 -20.38 11.98
C SER A 495 -7.27 -19.46 13.13
N ILE A 496 -6.49 -18.42 13.38
CA ILE A 496 -6.75 -17.42 14.41
C ILE A 496 -7.41 -16.20 13.72
N PRO A 497 -8.73 -15.99 13.85
CA PRO A 497 -9.40 -14.91 13.14
C PRO A 497 -8.99 -13.54 13.71
N TYR A 498 -8.81 -12.54 12.85
CA TYR A 498 -8.41 -11.18 13.28
C TYR A 498 -9.39 -10.56 14.30
N ALA A 499 -10.67 -10.95 14.29
CA ALA A 499 -11.64 -10.56 15.30
C ALA A 499 -11.27 -11.04 16.72
N LEU A 500 -10.69 -12.23 16.86
CA LEU A 500 -10.16 -12.75 18.12
C LEU A 500 -8.89 -12.00 18.52
N MET A 501 -7.98 -11.74 17.58
CA MET A 501 -6.75 -10.95 17.84
C MET A 501 -7.04 -9.54 18.36
N LYS A 502 -8.16 -8.90 17.95
CA LYS A 502 -8.60 -7.59 18.47
C LYS A 502 -9.05 -7.62 19.94
N VAL A 503 -9.43 -8.78 20.48
CA VAL A 503 -9.94 -8.94 21.86
C VAL A 503 -8.90 -9.62 22.77
N ASN A 504 -8.18 -10.60 22.23
CA ASN A 504 -7.10 -11.33 22.89
C ASN A 504 -5.95 -11.54 21.89
N PRO A 505 -4.98 -10.60 21.81
CA PRO A 505 -3.81 -10.73 20.96
C PRO A 505 -2.95 -11.96 21.28
N LEU A 506 -2.94 -12.40 22.54
CA LEU A 506 -2.18 -13.55 23.02
C LEU A 506 -2.77 -14.90 22.59
N SER A 507 -3.96 -14.90 21.99
CA SER A 507 -4.72 -16.11 21.64
C SER A 507 -3.96 -17.09 20.74
N TRP A 508 -3.11 -16.61 19.81
CA TRP A 508 -2.31 -17.51 18.98
C TRP A 508 -1.20 -18.21 19.76
N ILE A 509 -0.54 -17.53 20.71
CA ILE A 509 0.45 -18.14 21.62
C ILE A 509 -0.22 -19.17 22.52
N GLN A 510 -1.39 -18.83 23.06
CA GLN A 510 -2.24 -19.78 23.80
C GLN A 510 -2.60 -21.00 22.94
N LYS A 511 -2.75 -20.87 21.61
CA LYS A 511 -2.99 -21.99 20.70
C LYS A 511 -1.74 -22.76 20.31
N VAL A 512 -0.58 -22.12 20.16
CA VAL A 512 0.70 -22.84 20.02
C VAL A 512 0.87 -23.79 21.20
N SER A 513 0.69 -23.29 22.42
CA SER A 513 0.82 -24.11 23.63
C SER A 513 -0.25 -25.21 23.71
N ALA A 514 -1.54 -24.86 23.56
CA ALA A 514 -2.65 -25.80 23.72
C ALA A 514 -2.69 -26.92 22.66
N TYR A 515 -2.27 -26.64 21.42
CA TYR A 515 -2.19 -27.64 20.35
C TYR A 515 -0.78 -28.24 20.19
N LYS A 516 0.21 -27.82 21.00
CA LYS A 516 1.65 -28.14 20.84
C LYS A 516 2.14 -27.91 19.40
N ALA A 517 1.71 -26.79 18.80
CA ALA A 517 2.00 -26.50 17.40
C ALA A 517 3.51 -26.37 17.16
N ARG A 518 3.95 -26.87 15.99
CA ARG A 518 5.35 -26.86 15.57
C ARG A 518 5.71 -25.62 14.76
N VAL A 519 4.72 -25.09 14.05
CA VAL A 519 4.86 -23.95 13.15
C VAL A 519 3.84 -22.88 13.53
N ALA A 520 4.25 -21.62 13.49
CA ALA A 520 3.36 -20.47 13.56
C ALA A 520 3.68 -19.47 12.46
N LEU A 521 2.66 -18.84 11.89
CA LEU A 521 2.75 -17.87 10.80
C LEU A 521 2.09 -16.56 11.22
N VAL A 522 2.91 -15.49 11.28
CA VAL A 522 2.58 -14.19 11.88
C VAL A 522 3.19 -13.03 11.09
N LYS A 523 2.77 -11.80 11.39
CA LYS A 523 3.52 -10.57 11.09
C LYS A 523 4.13 -10.00 12.37
N SER A 524 5.19 -9.21 12.24
CA SER A 524 5.91 -8.60 13.39
C SER A 524 5.00 -7.84 14.35
N ARG A 525 4.02 -7.11 13.79
CA ARG A 525 2.95 -6.41 14.52
C ARG A 525 2.13 -7.35 15.41
N ASP A 526 1.88 -8.58 14.99
CA ASP A 526 1.06 -9.53 15.75
C ASP A 526 1.87 -10.10 16.95
N MET A 527 3.19 -10.28 16.78
CA MET A 527 4.12 -10.55 17.88
C MET A 527 4.17 -9.38 18.87
N HIS A 528 4.26 -8.13 18.38
CA HIS A 528 4.27 -6.92 19.19
C HIS A 528 2.98 -6.76 20.03
N TRP A 529 1.80 -6.95 19.45
CA TRP A 529 0.55 -6.91 20.21
C TRP A 529 0.45 -8.02 21.26
N SER A 530 1.03 -9.19 20.99
CA SER A 530 1.10 -10.30 21.94
C SER A 530 2.04 -10.01 23.11
N LEU A 531 3.18 -9.38 22.83
CA LEU A 531 4.14 -8.89 23.82
C LEU A 531 3.50 -7.87 24.78
N LEU A 532 2.61 -7.00 24.29
CA LEU A 532 1.84 -6.08 25.13
C LEU A 532 0.75 -6.79 25.96
N ALA A 533 0.15 -7.87 25.43
CA ALA A 533 -0.95 -8.60 26.06
C ALA A 533 -0.54 -9.70 27.06
N GLN A 534 0.74 -10.10 27.10
CA GLN A 534 1.23 -11.30 27.82
C GLN A 534 1.20 -11.27 29.36
N ARG A 535 0.74 -10.18 29.99
CA ARG A 535 0.85 -9.96 31.44
C ARG A 535 0.21 -11.11 32.25
N ASP A 536 0.91 -11.51 33.31
CA ASP A 536 0.49 -12.52 34.30
C ASP A 536 0.22 -13.94 33.77
N GLN A 537 0.55 -14.22 32.52
CA GLN A 537 0.35 -15.53 31.88
C GLN A 537 1.57 -16.44 32.11
N ARG A 538 1.54 -17.25 33.17
CA ARG A 538 2.68 -18.10 33.58
C ARG A 538 2.74 -19.45 32.84
N ASP A 539 1.60 -20.04 32.55
CA ASP A 539 1.50 -21.44 32.07
C ASP A 539 1.69 -21.61 30.55
N LEU A 540 2.23 -20.59 29.87
CA LEU A 540 2.45 -20.60 28.42
C LEU A 540 3.84 -21.12 28.09
N SER A 541 3.92 -22.19 27.29
CA SER A 541 5.15 -22.67 26.66
C SER A 541 5.09 -22.55 25.14
N LEU A 542 6.17 -22.04 24.54
CA LEU A 542 6.43 -22.03 23.10
C LEU A 542 7.44 -23.11 22.67
N SER A 543 7.88 -23.99 23.59
CA SER A 543 8.91 -25.02 23.34
C SER A 543 8.56 -26.05 22.26
N SER A 544 7.29 -26.16 21.86
CA SER A 544 6.88 -27.02 20.75
C SER A 544 7.28 -26.46 19.37
N LEU A 545 7.51 -25.13 19.26
CA LEU A 545 7.89 -24.50 18.00
C LEU A 545 9.28 -24.97 17.53
N ARG A 546 9.36 -25.26 16.24
CA ARG A 546 10.60 -25.35 15.46
C ARG A 546 10.69 -24.25 14.41
N MET A 547 9.59 -23.55 14.11
CA MET A 547 9.56 -22.47 13.12
C MET A 547 8.48 -21.42 13.44
N LEU A 548 8.86 -20.14 13.49
CA LEU A 548 7.99 -18.97 13.61
C LEU A 548 8.23 -18.10 12.37
N ILE A 549 7.37 -18.24 11.37
CA ILE A 549 7.49 -17.56 10.08
C ILE A 549 6.96 -16.12 10.22
N VAL A 550 7.83 -15.14 9.98
CA VAL A 550 7.52 -13.70 10.08
C VAL A 550 7.37 -13.13 8.67
N ALA A 551 6.13 -13.15 8.15
CA ALA A 551 5.82 -12.89 6.75
C ALA A 551 5.35 -11.45 6.48
N ASP A 552 6.23 -10.49 6.77
CA ASP A 552 5.97 -9.06 6.51
C ASP A 552 6.21 -8.67 5.03
N GLY A 553 6.97 -9.46 4.27
CA GLY A 553 7.23 -9.30 2.84
C GLY A 553 8.45 -8.41 2.53
N ALA A 554 8.38 -7.14 2.89
CA ALA A 554 9.56 -6.26 3.05
C ALA A 554 9.25 -5.31 4.20
N ASN A 555 10.06 -5.34 5.26
CA ASN A 555 9.78 -4.60 6.48
C ASN A 555 11.01 -4.52 7.40
N PRO A 556 11.55 -3.32 7.69
CA PRO A 556 12.64 -3.16 8.68
C PRO A 556 12.13 -3.30 10.13
N TRP A 557 10.83 -3.16 10.39
CA TRP A 557 10.24 -3.23 11.73
C TRP A 557 10.19 -4.65 12.35
N SER A 558 10.60 -5.68 11.60
CA SER A 558 10.70 -7.05 12.08
C SER A 558 11.69 -7.16 13.24
N ILE A 559 12.86 -6.52 13.14
CA ILE A 559 14.01 -6.73 14.02
C ILE A 559 13.67 -6.44 15.49
N SER A 560 13.23 -5.22 15.79
CA SER A 560 12.89 -4.80 17.15
C SER A 560 11.69 -5.56 17.72
N SER A 561 10.76 -5.98 16.85
CA SER A 561 9.63 -6.83 17.23
C SER A 561 10.08 -8.25 17.59
N CYS A 562 10.99 -8.83 16.82
CA CYS A 562 11.59 -10.15 17.07
C CYS A 562 12.44 -10.15 18.33
N ASP A 563 13.34 -9.18 18.50
CA ASP A 563 14.21 -9.06 19.67
C ASP A 563 13.39 -8.89 20.97
N ALA A 564 12.44 -7.96 20.99
CA ALA A 564 11.60 -7.73 22.17
C ALA A 564 10.67 -8.93 22.49
N PHE A 565 10.26 -9.69 21.46
CA PHE A 565 9.50 -10.92 21.63
C PHE A 565 10.36 -12.06 22.18
N LEU A 566 11.58 -12.25 21.67
CA LEU A 566 12.56 -13.21 22.21
C LEU A 566 12.85 -12.93 23.68
N ASN A 567 13.22 -11.69 24.02
CA ASN A 567 13.60 -11.30 25.38
C ASN A 567 12.53 -11.64 26.45
N VAL A 568 11.24 -11.65 26.09
CA VAL A 568 10.16 -12.08 27.01
C VAL A 568 9.88 -13.58 26.91
N PHE A 569 9.74 -14.13 25.71
CA PHE A 569 9.26 -15.49 25.51
C PHE A 569 10.35 -16.58 25.52
N GLN A 570 11.64 -16.23 25.56
CA GLN A 570 12.74 -17.18 25.76
C GLN A 570 12.60 -17.93 27.09
N SER A 571 12.21 -17.21 28.15
CA SER A 571 11.85 -17.79 29.47
C SER A 571 10.71 -18.83 29.41
N ARG A 572 9.93 -18.82 28.31
CA ARG A 572 8.80 -19.71 28.00
C ARG A 572 9.15 -20.75 26.93
N GLY A 573 10.44 -20.98 26.67
CA GLY A 573 10.93 -22.01 25.75
C GLY A 573 10.92 -21.64 24.27
N LEU A 574 10.68 -20.38 23.91
CA LEU A 574 11.01 -19.88 22.57
C LEU A 574 12.53 -19.86 22.41
N ARG A 575 13.05 -20.21 21.23
CA ARG A 575 14.49 -20.26 20.96
C ARG A 575 14.84 -19.33 19.80
N PRO A 576 15.95 -18.55 19.82
CA PRO A 576 16.27 -17.58 18.78
C PRO A 576 16.26 -18.16 17.36
N GLU A 577 16.78 -19.37 17.20
CA GLU A 577 16.94 -20.06 15.93
C GLU A 577 15.62 -20.50 15.27
N VAL A 578 14.47 -20.47 15.97
CA VAL A 578 13.17 -20.78 15.34
C VAL A 578 12.54 -19.58 14.65
N ILE A 579 13.04 -18.35 14.85
CA ILE A 579 12.49 -17.17 14.19
C ILE A 579 12.96 -17.14 12.74
N SER A 580 12.00 -17.17 11.83
CA SER A 580 12.22 -17.29 10.39
C SER A 580 11.57 -16.11 9.65
N PRO A 581 12.25 -14.96 9.52
CA PRO A 581 11.89 -13.94 8.55
C PRO A 581 11.86 -14.53 7.13
N CYS A 582 10.96 -14.01 6.30
CA CYS A 582 10.89 -14.35 4.88
C CYS A 582 10.47 -13.14 4.05
N ALA A 583 11.03 -13.03 2.85
CA ALA A 583 10.64 -12.02 1.87
C ALA A 583 9.70 -12.60 0.81
N SER A 584 8.78 -11.77 0.33
CA SER A 584 7.76 -12.18 -0.63
C SER A 584 7.14 -11.00 -1.36
N SER A 585 6.76 -11.21 -2.62
CA SER A 585 5.90 -10.32 -3.40
C SER A 585 4.71 -11.07 -4.01
N ALA A 586 3.72 -10.36 -4.52
CA ALA A 586 2.60 -11.01 -5.22
C ALA A 586 3.08 -11.64 -6.54
N GLU A 587 4.06 -11.01 -7.18
CA GLU A 587 4.60 -11.41 -8.47
C GLU A 587 5.52 -12.64 -8.40
N ALA A 588 6.37 -12.74 -7.37
CA ALA A 588 7.36 -13.82 -7.23
C ALA A 588 7.05 -14.81 -6.08
N LEU A 589 5.89 -14.70 -5.45
CA LEU A 589 5.47 -15.47 -4.27
C LEU A 589 6.52 -15.36 -3.14
N THR A 590 6.94 -16.47 -2.53
CA THR A 590 8.08 -16.44 -1.58
C THR A 590 9.40 -16.35 -2.33
N VAL A 591 10.22 -15.36 -1.97
CA VAL A 591 11.47 -15.01 -2.64
C VAL A 591 12.69 -15.59 -1.91
N SER A 592 12.70 -15.46 -0.58
CA SER A 592 13.72 -16.02 0.31
C SER A 592 13.16 -16.24 1.72
N MET A 593 13.72 -17.20 2.45
CA MET A 593 13.41 -17.44 3.85
C MET A 593 14.54 -18.11 4.64
N HIS A 594 14.54 -17.94 5.96
CA HIS A 594 15.31 -18.82 6.85
C HIS A 594 14.79 -20.25 6.81
N ARG A 595 15.70 -21.18 7.11
CA ARG A 595 15.39 -22.60 7.32
C ARG A 595 15.15 -22.86 8.81
N PRO A 596 14.35 -23.86 9.19
CA PRO A 596 14.26 -24.28 10.58
C PRO A 596 15.59 -24.88 11.08
N PRO A 597 15.83 -24.92 12.40
CA PRO A 597 17.08 -25.43 12.98
C PRO A 597 17.37 -26.89 12.60
N ASP A 598 16.31 -27.71 12.52
CA ASP A 598 16.37 -29.12 12.16
C ASP A 598 16.89 -29.37 10.72
N LEU A 599 16.97 -28.32 9.89
CA LEU A 599 17.55 -28.31 8.54
C LEU A 599 18.85 -27.49 8.46
N GLY A 600 19.54 -27.26 9.58
CA GLY A 600 20.76 -26.45 9.64
C GLY A 600 20.52 -24.94 9.61
N GLY A 601 19.29 -24.49 9.90
CA GLY A 601 18.95 -23.07 9.99
C GLY A 601 19.67 -22.36 11.13
N VAL A 602 20.41 -21.30 10.81
CA VAL A 602 21.03 -20.38 11.77
C VAL A 602 20.09 -19.22 12.12
N PRO A 603 20.23 -18.59 13.31
CA PRO A 603 19.48 -17.39 13.66
C PRO A 603 19.70 -16.24 12.66
N PRO A 604 18.69 -15.38 12.42
CA PRO A 604 18.82 -14.23 11.53
C PRO A 604 19.94 -13.26 11.91
N GLY A 605 20.85 -13.04 10.96
CA GLY A 605 21.95 -12.10 11.07
C GLY A 605 21.48 -10.65 10.99
N LYS A 606 22.38 -9.73 11.35
CA LYS A 606 22.14 -8.28 11.32
C LYS A 606 23.35 -7.57 10.76
N ALA A 607 23.11 -6.53 9.96
CA ALA A 607 24.15 -5.63 9.46
C ALA A 607 23.79 -4.19 9.88
N VAL A 608 24.77 -3.44 10.38
CA VAL A 608 24.63 -2.03 10.72
C VAL A 608 25.24 -1.21 9.58
N LEU A 609 24.41 -0.39 8.94
CA LEU A 609 24.72 0.29 7.67
C LEU A 609 24.58 1.80 7.80
N SER A 610 25.47 2.55 7.15
CA SER A 610 25.38 4.02 7.12
C SER A 610 24.15 4.48 6.33
N MET A 611 23.22 5.20 7.00
CA MET A 611 22.07 5.82 6.35
C MET A 611 22.48 6.83 5.28
N ASN A 612 23.65 7.45 5.41
CA ASN A 612 24.16 8.37 4.39
C ASN A 612 24.44 7.64 3.07
N ALA A 613 25.15 6.51 3.12
CA ALA A 613 25.42 5.68 1.94
C ALA A 613 24.14 5.04 1.39
N LEU A 614 23.28 4.48 2.26
CA LEU A 614 22.02 3.87 1.85
C LEU A 614 21.10 4.84 1.11
N SER A 615 21.11 6.13 1.46
CA SER A 615 20.33 7.14 0.76
C SER A 615 20.80 7.44 -0.68
N TYR A 616 21.92 6.87 -1.12
CA TYR A 616 22.37 6.84 -2.51
C TYR A 616 22.37 5.42 -3.09
N SER A 617 21.63 4.48 -2.47
CA SER A 617 21.67 3.04 -2.76
C SER A 617 23.05 2.39 -2.58
N VAL A 618 23.95 2.95 -1.77
CA VAL A 618 25.29 2.39 -1.54
C VAL A 618 25.38 1.73 -0.16
N ILE A 619 25.97 0.54 -0.10
CA ILE A 619 26.07 -0.28 1.11
C ILE A 619 27.43 0.00 1.75
N ARG A 620 27.46 0.70 2.88
CA ARG A 620 28.65 0.83 3.71
C ARG A 620 28.30 0.40 5.13
N ALA A 621 28.98 -0.62 5.63
CA ALA A 621 28.90 -1.01 7.03
C ALA A 621 29.44 0.13 7.91
N ASP A 622 28.76 0.41 9.02
CA ASP A 622 29.19 1.40 10.01
C ASP A 622 29.18 0.69 11.37
N THR A 623 30.34 0.68 12.04
CA THR A 623 30.54 -0.01 13.32
C THR A 623 30.55 0.94 14.51
N GLU A 624 30.37 2.25 14.29
CA GLU A 624 30.28 3.23 15.37
C GLU A 624 28.82 3.49 15.74
N GLU A 625 28.50 3.48 17.04
CA GLU A 625 27.13 3.72 17.55
C GLU A 625 26.72 5.19 17.38
N LYS A 626 26.36 5.56 16.14
CA LYS A 626 25.95 6.90 15.74
C LYS A 626 24.48 6.92 15.35
N LEU A 627 23.85 8.08 15.52
CA LEU A 627 22.51 8.41 15.01
C LEU A 627 22.40 8.43 13.47
N SER A 628 23.45 8.00 12.76
CA SER A 628 23.57 7.95 11.30
C SER A 628 23.51 6.53 10.72
N VAL A 629 23.20 5.51 11.53
CA VAL A 629 23.16 4.10 11.11
C VAL A 629 21.74 3.52 11.12
N LEU A 630 21.50 2.55 10.23
CA LEU A 630 20.30 1.71 10.19
C LEU A 630 20.73 0.25 10.38
N THR A 631 20.09 -0.46 11.31
CA THR A 631 20.26 -1.92 11.41
C THR A 631 19.28 -2.61 10.47
N VAL A 632 19.79 -3.48 9.62
CA VAL A 632 19.00 -4.36 8.73
C VAL A 632 19.24 -5.81 9.12
N GLN A 633 18.27 -6.67 8.83
CA GLN A 633 18.30 -8.11 9.11
C GLN A 633 18.12 -8.89 7.81
N ASP A 634 18.78 -10.04 7.70
CA ASP A 634 18.58 -10.90 6.55
C ASP A 634 17.25 -11.68 6.64
N VAL A 635 16.78 -12.12 5.49
CA VAL A 635 15.58 -12.95 5.31
C VAL A 635 15.96 -14.36 4.84
N GLY A 636 17.15 -14.82 5.23
CA GLY A 636 17.69 -16.13 4.90
C GLY A 636 18.07 -16.28 3.44
N GLN A 637 17.83 -17.48 2.92
CA GLN A 637 18.35 -17.95 1.64
C GLN A 637 17.27 -17.90 0.55
N VAL A 638 17.71 -17.78 -0.70
CA VAL A 638 16.86 -17.93 -1.90
C VAL A 638 16.14 -19.28 -1.88
N MET A 639 14.87 -19.29 -2.31
CA MET A 639 14.03 -20.49 -2.30
C MET A 639 14.61 -21.67 -3.11
N PRO A 640 14.34 -22.93 -2.72
CA PRO A 640 14.74 -24.10 -3.49
C PRO A 640 14.22 -24.08 -4.93
N GLY A 641 15.10 -24.35 -5.88
CA GLY A 641 14.83 -24.30 -7.32
C GLY A 641 14.84 -22.90 -7.95
N ALA A 642 14.96 -21.82 -7.16
CA ALA A 642 15.00 -20.46 -7.66
C ALA A 642 16.44 -19.93 -7.88
N SER A 643 16.58 -18.96 -8.77
CA SER A 643 17.79 -18.14 -8.95
C SER A 643 17.45 -16.67 -8.81
N MET A 644 18.33 -15.89 -8.18
CA MET A 644 18.15 -14.49 -7.85
C MET A 644 19.31 -13.64 -8.37
N CYS A 645 19.01 -12.46 -8.88
CA CYS A 645 19.98 -11.39 -9.08
C CYS A 645 19.44 -10.07 -8.50
N VAL A 646 20.32 -9.07 -8.40
CA VAL A 646 19.97 -7.71 -7.97
C VAL A 646 20.25 -6.77 -9.15
N VAL A 647 19.24 -6.03 -9.59
CA VAL A 647 19.33 -5.16 -10.77
C VAL A 647 19.04 -3.70 -10.42
N LYS A 648 19.58 -2.78 -11.21
CA LYS A 648 19.33 -1.34 -11.05
C LYS A 648 17.84 -1.04 -11.23
N THR A 649 17.31 -0.18 -10.36
CA THR A 649 15.87 0.12 -10.30
C THR A 649 15.38 0.90 -11.52
N GLU A 650 16.26 1.73 -12.09
CA GLU A 650 15.99 2.70 -13.15
C GLU A 650 16.82 2.39 -14.41
N GLY A 651 16.25 2.64 -15.58
CA GLY A 651 16.86 2.29 -16.88
C GLY A 651 16.68 0.82 -17.26
N ALA A 652 17.65 0.28 -18.00
CA ALA A 652 17.71 -1.14 -18.33
C ALA A 652 18.14 -1.97 -17.10
N PRO A 653 17.75 -3.25 -16.99
CA PRO A 653 17.96 -4.11 -15.81
C PRO A 653 19.41 -4.63 -15.71
N TYR A 654 20.37 -3.71 -15.70
CA TYR A 654 21.77 -3.99 -15.41
C TYR A 654 21.94 -4.53 -14.00
N LEU A 655 22.85 -5.49 -13.82
CA LEU A 655 23.27 -5.95 -12.51
C LEU A 655 23.78 -4.78 -11.65
N CYS A 656 23.41 -4.80 -10.37
CA CYS A 656 24.01 -3.95 -9.35
C CYS A 656 25.42 -4.46 -9.00
N LYS A 657 26.22 -3.59 -8.39
CA LYS A 657 27.43 -4.03 -7.67
C LYS A 657 27.06 -4.73 -6.36
N THR A 658 28.03 -5.48 -5.83
CA THR A 658 27.97 -6.15 -4.52
C THR A 658 27.77 -5.20 -3.35
N ASP A 659 28.10 -3.92 -3.51
CA ASP A 659 27.90 -2.84 -2.53
C ASP A 659 26.79 -1.85 -2.92
N GLU A 660 25.83 -2.29 -3.75
CA GLU A 660 24.75 -1.47 -4.30
C GLU A 660 23.37 -2.09 -4.03
N VAL A 661 22.43 -1.28 -3.54
CA VAL A 661 21.02 -1.67 -3.31
C VAL A 661 20.24 -1.52 -4.61
N GLY A 662 19.74 -2.64 -5.13
CA GLY A 662 18.87 -2.69 -6.30
C GLY A 662 17.53 -3.34 -6.02
N GLU A 663 16.81 -3.66 -7.09
CA GLU A 663 15.62 -4.50 -7.03
C GLU A 663 16.02 -5.97 -7.09
N LEU A 664 15.42 -6.80 -6.23
CA LEU A 664 15.57 -8.25 -6.30
C LEU A 664 14.76 -8.79 -7.49
N CYS A 665 15.39 -9.62 -8.31
CA CYS A 665 14.79 -10.29 -9.46
C CYS A 665 14.93 -11.80 -9.30
N VAL A 666 13.86 -12.57 -9.56
CA VAL A 666 13.83 -14.03 -9.33
C VAL A 666 13.41 -14.78 -10.60
N SER A 667 14.23 -15.74 -11.03
CA SER A 667 13.84 -16.77 -11.99
C SER A 667 13.53 -18.07 -11.22
N SER A 668 12.31 -18.57 -11.33
CA SER A 668 11.86 -19.80 -10.67
C SER A 668 10.63 -20.35 -11.40
N CYS A 669 10.36 -21.65 -11.26
CA CYS A 669 9.05 -22.21 -11.60
C CYS A 669 7.95 -21.75 -10.62
N SER A 670 8.29 -21.13 -9.49
CA SER A 670 7.39 -20.75 -8.39
C SER A 670 7.00 -19.26 -8.37
N THR A 671 6.84 -18.61 -9.52
CA THR A 671 6.39 -17.21 -9.63
C THR A 671 4.95 -17.12 -10.16
N GLY A 672 4.33 -15.95 -10.05
CA GLY A 672 3.20 -15.60 -10.93
C GLY A 672 3.62 -15.63 -12.40
N THR A 673 2.64 -15.73 -13.30
CA THR A 673 2.87 -15.84 -14.75
C THR A 673 2.60 -14.55 -15.52
N ALA A 674 1.62 -13.76 -15.08
CA ALA A 674 1.25 -12.52 -15.75
C ALA A 674 0.36 -11.62 -14.88
N TYR A 675 0.29 -10.34 -15.22
CA TYR A 675 -0.83 -9.48 -14.85
C TYR A 675 -2.02 -9.70 -15.79
N PHE A 676 -3.19 -10.00 -15.24
CA PHE A 676 -4.40 -10.27 -16.02
C PHE A 676 -4.78 -9.07 -16.89
N GLY A 677 -4.78 -9.26 -18.22
CA GLY A 677 -5.15 -8.24 -19.20
C GLY A 677 -4.13 -7.11 -19.42
N LEU A 678 -2.97 -7.12 -18.74
CA LEU A 678 -2.00 -6.01 -18.74
C LEU A 678 -0.66 -6.42 -19.41
N GLN A 679 -0.72 -6.99 -20.62
CA GLN A 679 0.43 -7.57 -21.34
C GLN A 679 1.69 -6.68 -21.37
N GLY A 680 1.54 -5.36 -21.58
CA GLY A 680 2.65 -4.42 -21.60
C GLY A 680 3.39 -4.26 -20.26
N ILE A 681 2.68 -4.41 -19.14
CA ILE A 681 3.29 -4.43 -17.79
C ILE A 681 3.81 -5.84 -17.48
N THR A 682 3.07 -6.88 -17.88
CA THR A 682 3.48 -8.29 -17.72
C THR A 682 4.89 -8.52 -18.24
N LYS A 683 5.19 -8.09 -19.48
CA LYS A 683 6.52 -8.30 -20.07
C LYS A 683 7.64 -7.61 -19.27
N ASN A 684 7.41 -6.36 -18.84
CA ASN A 684 8.40 -5.59 -18.08
C ASN A 684 8.61 -6.09 -16.64
N VAL A 685 7.76 -7.01 -16.16
CA VAL A 685 7.82 -7.55 -14.80
C VAL A 685 8.23 -9.02 -14.81
N PHE A 686 7.50 -9.90 -15.49
CA PHE A 686 7.69 -11.36 -15.48
C PHE A 686 8.67 -11.88 -16.55
N GLU A 687 8.94 -11.10 -17.61
CA GLU A 687 9.85 -11.48 -18.71
C GLU A 687 11.17 -10.66 -18.70
N THR A 688 11.62 -10.22 -17.53
CA THR A 688 12.84 -9.39 -17.41
C THR A 688 14.08 -10.21 -17.78
N VAL A 689 14.98 -9.65 -18.59
CA VAL A 689 16.29 -10.23 -18.91
C VAL A 689 17.37 -9.38 -18.26
N PRO A 690 17.98 -9.82 -17.14
CA PRO A 690 19.08 -9.09 -16.49
C PRO A 690 20.31 -8.99 -17.40
N LEU A 691 21.00 -7.85 -17.36
CA LEU A 691 22.18 -7.56 -18.18
C LEU A 691 23.44 -7.39 -17.33
N THR A 692 24.58 -7.88 -17.81
CA THR A 692 25.91 -7.53 -17.28
C THR A 692 26.25 -6.08 -17.60
N ALA A 693 27.27 -5.52 -16.94
CA ALA A 693 27.80 -4.18 -17.21
C ALA A 693 28.29 -3.96 -18.65
N THR A 694 28.48 -5.01 -19.45
CA THR A 694 28.80 -4.92 -20.89
C THR A 694 27.58 -4.89 -21.81
N GLY A 695 26.36 -5.04 -21.26
CA GLY A 695 25.11 -5.10 -22.02
C GLY A 695 24.63 -6.50 -22.40
N GLU A 696 25.37 -7.56 -22.03
CA GLU A 696 25.06 -8.93 -22.40
C GLU A 696 24.08 -9.59 -21.42
N PRO A 697 23.14 -10.45 -21.88
CA PRO A 697 22.25 -11.20 -21.00
C PRO A 697 23.01 -12.11 -20.01
N VAL A 698 22.65 -12.01 -18.72
CA VAL A 698 23.29 -12.81 -17.65
C VAL A 698 23.08 -14.32 -17.83
N CYS A 699 21.94 -14.71 -18.40
CA CYS A 699 21.65 -16.07 -18.85
C CYS A 699 20.40 -16.11 -19.76
N ASN A 700 20.13 -17.25 -20.38
CA ASN A 700 18.96 -17.47 -21.26
C ASN A 700 17.62 -17.66 -20.51
N GLN A 701 17.51 -17.22 -19.25
CA GLN A 701 16.30 -17.33 -18.42
C GLN A 701 15.71 -15.95 -18.16
N THR A 702 14.38 -15.84 -18.19
CA THR A 702 13.67 -14.64 -17.73
C THR A 702 13.53 -14.63 -16.22
N PHE A 703 13.40 -13.42 -15.66
CA PHE A 703 13.27 -13.13 -14.24
C PHE A 703 12.00 -12.32 -13.99
N THR A 704 11.36 -12.59 -12.86
CA THR A 704 10.29 -11.77 -12.30
C THR A 704 10.88 -10.68 -11.41
N ARG A 705 10.64 -9.41 -11.75
CA ARG A 705 10.87 -8.24 -10.91
C ARG A 705 9.95 -8.32 -9.69
N THR A 706 10.53 -8.30 -8.49
CA THR A 706 9.79 -8.55 -7.24
C THR A 706 9.14 -7.30 -6.65
N GLY A 707 9.57 -6.10 -7.05
CA GLY A 707 9.29 -4.84 -6.38
C GLY A 707 9.97 -4.68 -5.01
N LEU A 708 10.77 -5.66 -4.56
CA LEU A 708 11.52 -5.63 -3.30
C LEU A 708 12.89 -5.00 -3.53
N LEU A 709 13.29 -4.07 -2.66
CA LEU A 709 14.61 -3.47 -2.69
C LEU A 709 15.53 -4.17 -1.69
N GLY A 710 16.74 -4.50 -2.11
CA GLY A 710 17.64 -5.34 -1.31
C GLY A 710 19.01 -5.53 -1.92
N PHE A 711 19.77 -6.43 -1.29
CA PHE A 711 21.11 -6.84 -1.69
C PHE A 711 21.41 -8.26 -1.19
N ILE A 712 22.51 -8.84 -1.67
CA ILE A 712 23.01 -10.14 -1.19
C ILE A 712 24.24 -9.86 -0.32
N GLY A 713 24.18 -10.26 0.95
CA GLY A 713 25.25 -10.08 1.91
C GLY A 713 26.23 -11.25 1.99
N PRO A 714 27.04 -11.32 3.07
CA PRO A 714 27.86 -12.47 3.40
C PRO A 714 27.05 -13.78 3.44
N GLU A 715 27.73 -14.91 3.24
CA GLU A 715 27.14 -16.26 3.23
C GLU A 715 25.98 -16.47 2.24
N ARG A 716 25.80 -15.54 1.28
CA ARG A 716 24.69 -15.50 0.30
C ARG A 716 23.32 -15.24 0.92
N LEU A 717 23.29 -14.63 2.11
CA LEU A 717 22.05 -14.23 2.78
C LEU A 717 21.42 -13.01 2.08
N VAL A 718 20.10 -13.03 1.92
CA VAL A 718 19.36 -11.98 1.23
C VAL A 718 18.92 -10.92 2.24
N PHE A 719 19.25 -9.66 2.00
CA PHE A 719 18.79 -8.53 2.80
C PHE A 719 17.72 -7.74 2.03
N VAL A 720 16.60 -7.45 2.67
CA VAL A 720 15.51 -6.64 2.09
C VAL A 720 15.35 -5.36 2.91
N VAL A 721 15.54 -4.22 2.25
CA VAL A 721 15.58 -2.89 2.88
C VAL A 721 14.39 -2.00 2.51
N GLY A 722 13.50 -2.45 1.62
CA GLY A 722 12.28 -1.72 1.28
C GLY A 722 11.55 -2.27 0.05
N LYS A 723 10.77 -1.41 -0.60
CA LYS A 723 10.09 -1.70 -1.88
C LYS A 723 10.24 -0.53 -2.84
N VAL A 724 10.20 -0.80 -4.14
CA VAL A 724 10.20 0.23 -5.21
C VAL A 724 9.02 1.19 -5.00
N ASP A 725 7.82 0.64 -4.81
CA ASP A 725 6.61 1.41 -4.47
C ASP A 725 6.78 2.23 -3.18
N GLY A 726 7.59 1.74 -2.23
CA GLY A 726 7.85 2.34 -0.92
C GLY A 726 8.98 3.37 -0.87
N GLN A 727 9.68 3.66 -1.98
CA GLN A 727 10.67 4.73 -2.01
C GLN A 727 10.08 6.13 -2.28
N MET A 728 10.72 7.12 -1.67
CA MET A 728 10.66 8.54 -2.02
C MET A 728 12.05 9.01 -2.46
N ILE A 729 12.10 10.03 -3.32
CA ILE A 729 13.34 10.73 -3.70
C ILE A 729 13.20 12.19 -3.25
N VAL A 730 14.19 12.71 -2.53
CA VAL A 730 14.26 14.09 -2.04
C VAL A 730 15.69 14.59 -2.23
N SER A 731 15.90 15.70 -2.94
CA SER A 731 17.23 16.29 -3.19
C SER A 731 18.27 15.26 -3.69
N GLY A 732 17.89 14.41 -4.65
CA GLY A 732 18.74 13.34 -5.19
C GLY A 732 18.93 12.11 -4.28
N ARG A 733 18.39 12.12 -3.06
CA ARG A 733 18.53 11.06 -2.06
C ARG A 733 17.28 10.19 -1.98
N ARG A 734 17.47 8.88 -1.86
CA ARG A 734 16.43 7.86 -1.71
C ARG A 734 16.13 7.63 -0.24
N HIS A 735 14.84 7.58 0.10
CA HIS A 735 14.36 7.33 1.45
C HIS A 735 13.22 6.31 1.42
N SER A 736 13.22 5.36 2.36
CA SER A 736 12.09 4.45 2.58
C SER A 736 10.97 5.20 3.30
N CYS A 737 9.73 5.09 2.80
CA CYS A 737 8.55 5.60 3.51
C CYS A 737 8.44 5.01 4.93
N ASP A 738 8.79 3.72 5.10
CA ASP A 738 8.65 3.01 6.37
C ASP A 738 9.67 3.51 7.41
N ASP A 739 10.87 3.93 6.99
CA ASP A 739 11.90 4.50 7.88
C ASP A 739 11.56 5.94 8.30
N VAL A 740 10.93 6.71 7.40
CA VAL A 740 10.42 8.06 7.71
C VAL A 740 9.27 7.96 8.72
N VAL A 741 8.35 6.99 8.53
CA VAL A 741 7.32 6.66 9.52
C VAL A 741 7.93 6.18 10.84
N ALA A 742 9.01 5.40 10.81
CA ALA A 742 9.72 4.96 12.01
C ALA A 742 10.31 6.12 12.81
N THR A 743 11.00 7.03 12.12
CA THR A 743 11.58 8.24 12.72
C THR A 743 10.50 9.10 13.39
N ALA A 744 9.35 9.29 12.73
CA ALA A 744 8.23 10.04 13.30
C ALA A 744 7.64 9.38 14.56
N LEU A 745 7.42 8.06 14.54
CA LEU A 745 6.87 7.30 15.66
C LEU A 745 7.82 7.20 16.86
N ALA A 746 9.13 7.30 16.63
CA ALA A 746 10.14 7.31 17.70
C ALA A 746 10.23 8.68 18.43
N VAL A 747 10.00 9.79 17.71
CA VAL A 747 10.07 11.15 18.27
C VAL A 747 8.83 11.51 19.07
N GLU A 748 7.64 11.29 18.51
CA GLU A 748 6.38 11.44 19.23
C GLU A 748 5.58 10.14 19.12
N PRO A 749 5.48 9.34 20.21
CA PRO A 749 4.60 8.17 20.26
C PRO A 749 3.13 8.61 20.40
N MET A 750 2.66 9.35 19.39
CA MET A 750 1.27 9.74 19.20
C MET A 750 0.37 8.52 19.31
N LYS A 751 -0.89 8.74 19.71
CA LYS A 751 -1.92 7.69 19.76
C LYS A 751 -2.42 7.29 18.36
N PHE A 752 -1.48 6.89 17.49
CA PHE A 752 -1.78 6.14 16.27
C PHE A 752 -2.35 4.77 16.66
N VAL A 753 -3.67 4.75 16.83
CA VAL A 753 -4.46 3.58 16.49
C VAL A 753 -4.03 3.17 15.08
N TYR A 754 -3.37 2.02 14.95
CA TYR A 754 -3.14 1.39 13.66
C TYR A 754 -4.49 1.32 12.94
N ARG A 755 -4.71 2.18 11.94
CA ARG A 755 -5.90 2.15 11.08
C ARG A 755 -5.79 1.01 10.07
N GLY A 756 -5.53 -0.19 10.58
CA GLY A 756 -5.87 -1.41 9.87
C GLY A 756 -7.37 -1.39 9.60
N ARG A 757 -7.73 -1.75 8.37
CA ARG A 757 -9.09 -2.16 8.03
C ARG A 757 -9.39 -3.46 8.80
#